data_AF-A0A9D8E918-F1
#
_entry.id   AF-A0A9D8E918-F1
#
_cell.length_a   1.000
_cell.length_b   1.000
_cell.length_c   1.000
_cell.angle_alpha   90.00
_cell.angle_beta   90.00
_cell.angle_gamma   90.00
#
_symmetry.space_group_name_H-M   'P 1'
#
loop_
_entity.id
_entity.type
_entity.pdbx_description
1 polymer ?
#
loop_
_entity_poly.entity_id
_entity_poly.type
_entity_poly.pdbx_seq_one_letter_code
_entity_poly.pdbx_strand_id
1 'polypeptide(L)'
;MTTAVFVVATFLVAPISNSSALGIKVAPANWGYIYASGNSVSVQATPRLPSANIEKKSNFLVSFNTVPSVARPAIQAAIDIWSENFSSTVPVNVNVKWGSSSSYGVLASASAKNNFSNFNGAPDRTLYYASALANALAGRDLDPSSPEVEISITSNAPWYYGIDGKCPPRSFDLVSVILHELGHGLGFVSGNYYDSFSGFGRVDQPTPFDAYAQLPDGRRLADLPSPSLEAGKAMTSSLFWSGENAIKANNGIKPKLYTPSVYEPGSSISHLDEATFSQSADNAVMTPNLDAGEVFHLPGPLLLAMFEDMRQKPPAGIAAGTPLPPQNVKALIGDKSAIIRFDPPVNFRSAQVSKYDVTNLQTGVVVSASESPVTVSGLKNGTAYTFSVSATNSLGTSNTVNTNSVTPQTAWKGSVVDSTADARYLATAVYAGRPVIAYSDSKKGDLKLATFSGNKWSIKTIDGNSTTFGKTTNDVSGYISICTSVSGRTNYLHIFYADLKDKDLRYAVFDGKSWYYEIVDGDALSIQDYKEFPRKRGGSDVSISSACAVTSSGVQVFYRDESQGILLGAVKDKNDWRYEIVDGDKDTEDRTTGDVAFHLKATTVGKKIHLIYDSVRGFDMDRNVTRSEIRYATRSSALVEDWTYKTLDVPGNGVSVAGYDVAIFNGARGVNTGWFTGTGASFPNPDQIRYQLLGASTFTDATSTEFGIPNSPIVMDDRSLIFGCQLRLCVLNRADQSVRLVSNGQLQEGSLSSLITLNKIRYAVAGVSGKLTLFKP
;
A
#
# COMPACT_ATOMS: atom_id res chain seq x y z
N MET A 1 -30.33 27.43 49.70
CA MET A 1 -29.25 26.52 49.28
C MET A 1 -29.68 25.89 47.97
N THR A 2 -29.10 26.36 46.88
CA THR A 2 -29.45 26.07 45.49
C THR A 2 -28.81 24.76 45.03
N THR A 3 -29.65 23.81 44.63
CA THR A 3 -29.27 22.52 44.06
C THR A 3 -28.92 22.70 42.58
N ALA A 4 -27.65 22.50 42.22
CA ALA A 4 -27.19 22.49 40.84
C ALA A 4 -27.37 21.10 40.22
N VAL A 5 -28.18 21.02 39.16
CA VAL A 5 -28.36 19.83 38.33
C VAL A 5 -27.20 19.75 37.33
N PHE A 6 -26.33 18.75 37.48
CA PHE A 6 -25.31 18.44 36.48
C PHE A 6 -25.96 17.69 35.30
N VAL A 7 -26.09 18.37 34.17
CA VAL A 7 -26.41 17.74 32.88
C VAL A 7 -25.11 17.18 32.31
N VAL A 8 -24.96 15.86 32.35
CA VAL A 8 -23.88 15.16 31.65
C VAL A 8 -24.25 15.12 30.16
N ALA A 9 -23.66 16.01 29.38
CA ALA A 9 -23.70 15.94 27.92
C ALA A 9 -22.81 14.77 27.46
N THR A 10 -23.42 13.64 27.13
CA THR A 10 -22.76 12.54 26.44
C THR A 10 -22.42 12.98 25.01
N PHE A 11 -21.16 13.33 24.78
CA PHE A 11 -20.62 13.44 23.43
C PHE A 11 -20.64 12.05 22.78
N LEU A 12 -21.58 11.82 21.88
CA LEU A 12 -21.54 10.73 20.92
C LEU A 12 -20.33 10.96 20.01
N VAL A 13 -19.20 10.35 20.35
CA VAL A 13 -18.07 10.19 19.44
C VAL A 13 -18.54 9.22 18.35
N ALA A 14 -19.03 9.76 17.24
CA ALA A 14 -19.23 8.97 16.03
C ALA A 14 -17.85 8.41 15.62
N PRO A 15 -17.74 7.13 15.25
CA PRO A 15 -16.50 6.59 14.73
C PRO A 15 -16.09 7.41 13.50
N ILE A 16 -14.86 7.90 13.52
CA ILE A 16 -14.22 8.53 12.37
C ILE A 16 -14.31 7.52 11.23
N SER A 17 -15.10 7.84 10.21
CA SER A 17 -15.13 7.08 8.97
C SER A 17 -13.73 7.13 8.37
N ASN A 18 -13.03 5.98 8.31
CA ASN A 18 -11.77 5.87 7.60
C ASN A 18 -12.03 6.24 6.13
N SER A 19 -11.65 7.47 5.79
CA SER A 19 -11.64 8.04 4.46
C SER A 19 -10.87 7.10 3.52
N SER A 20 -11.39 6.95 2.31
CA SER A 20 -10.77 6.17 1.24
C SER A 20 -9.33 6.63 1.07
N ALA A 21 -8.36 5.71 1.16
CA ALA A 21 -6.97 6.04 0.88
C ALA A 21 -6.86 6.54 -0.55
N LEU A 22 -6.54 7.83 -0.71
CA LEU A 22 -5.82 8.32 -1.87
C LEU A 22 -4.52 7.50 -1.97
N GLY A 23 -4.05 7.14 -3.17
CA GLY A 23 -2.90 6.25 -3.35
C GLY A 23 -1.63 6.74 -2.63
N ILE A 24 -0.80 5.80 -2.17
CA ILE A 24 0.56 6.10 -1.66
C ILE A 24 1.33 6.72 -2.83
N LYS A 25 1.99 7.86 -2.60
CA LYS A 25 2.86 8.47 -3.62
C LYS A 25 4.29 8.10 -3.32
N VAL A 26 5.05 7.77 -4.36
CA VAL A 26 6.47 7.46 -4.26
C VAL A 26 7.25 8.50 -5.07
N ALA A 27 8.46 8.82 -4.63
CA ALA A 27 9.35 9.71 -5.34
C ALA A 27 10.81 9.31 -5.13
N PRO A 28 11.72 9.59 -6.09
CA PRO A 28 13.15 9.48 -5.86
C PRO A 28 13.58 10.36 -4.69
N ALA A 29 14.51 9.88 -3.87
CA ALA A 29 15.05 10.69 -2.79
C ALA A 29 16.29 11.49 -3.22
N ASN A 30 16.54 12.59 -2.49
CA ASN A 30 17.71 13.44 -2.70
C ASN A 30 18.96 12.82 -2.06
N TRP A 31 20.11 13.12 -2.64
CA TRP A 31 21.41 12.65 -2.15
C TRP A 31 22.00 13.67 -1.18
N GLY A 32 22.41 13.20 -0.01
CA GLY A 32 23.33 13.90 0.89
C GLY A 32 24.78 13.57 0.55
N TYR A 33 25.69 14.47 0.89
CA TYR A 33 27.12 14.33 0.64
C TYR A 33 27.91 14.84 1.84
N ILE A 34 28.90 14.06 2.27
CA ILE A 34 29.93 14.52 3.19
C ILE A 34 31.23 14.86 2.44
N TYR A 35 31.77 16.05 2.74
CA TYR A 35 32.96 16.57 2.09
C TYR A 35 34.19 16.44 2.97
N ALA A 36 35.34 16.15 2.35
CA ALA A 36 36.63 16.27 3.00
C ALA A 36 36.94 17.75 3.22
N SER A 37 37.12 18.16 4.47
CA SER A 37 37.67 19.49 4.72
C SER A 37 39.16 19.51 4.36
N GLY A 38 39.68 20.67 3.94
CA GLY A 38 41.12 20.85 3.72
C GLY A 38 41.96 20.90 5.00
N ASN A 39 41.35 20.67 6.17
CA ASN A 39 41.94 20.86 7.50
C ASN A 39 42.29 19.52 8.18
N SER A 40 43.04 19.60 9.28
CA SER A 40 43.34 18.45 10.15
C SER A 40 43.11 18.83 11.60
N VAL A 41 42.31 18.04 12.32
CA VAL A 41 41.98 18.29 13.73
C VAL A 41 41.98 16.98 14.53
N SER A 42 42.05 17.11 15.86
CA SER A 42 41.94 15.99 16.79
C SER A 42 40.66 16.13 17.63
N VAL A 43 39.50 16.06 16.98
CA VAL A 43 38.24 15.87 17.70
C VAL A 43 38.16 14.39 18.06
N GLN A 44 38.35 14.07 19.33
CA GLN A 44 38.22 12.71 19.84
C GLN A 44 36.90 12.59 20.60
N ALA A 45 35.86 12.05 19.96
CA ALA A 45 34.76 11.47 20.70
C ALA A 45 35.27 10.24 21.47
N THR A 46 34.88 10.07 22.73
CA THR A 46 35.23 8.86 23.50
C THR A 46 34.57 7.65 22.84
N PRO A 47 35.33 6.70 22.24
CA PRO A 47 34.72 5.56 21.58
C PRO A 47 34.02 4.70 22.63
N ARG A 48 32.71 4.48 22.48
CA ARG A 48 32.03 3.48 23.29
C ARG A 48 32.45 2.11 22.77
N LEU A 49 33.12 1.32 23.60
CA LEU A 49 33.35 -0.10 23.29
C LEU A 49 31.97 -0.76 23.07
N PRO A 50 31.78 -1.53 21.98
CA PRO A 50 30.53 -2.26 21.74
C PRO A 50 30.20 -3.11 22.97
N SER A 51 29.10 -2.79 23.65
CA SER A 51 28.65 -3.55 24.80
C SER A 51 27.81 -4.72 24.29
N ALA A 52 28.23 -5.95 24.58
CA ALA A 52 27.56 -7.18 24.13
C ALA A 52 26.09 -7.34 24.60
N ASN A 53 25.58 -6.42 25.43
CA ASN A 53 24.28 -6.52 26.10
C ASN A 53 23.31 -5.34 25.80
N ILE A 54 23.54 -4.55 24.74
CA ILE A 54 22.56 -3.52 24.34
C ILE A 54 21.49 -4.17 23.44
N GLU A 55 20.23 -3.98 23.78
CA GLU A 55 19.11 -4.47 22.97
C GLU A 55 19.01 -3.66 21.66
N LYS A 56 19.07 -4.35 20.51
CA LYS A 56 18.88 -3.73 19.20
C LYS A 56 17.42 -3.28 19.04
N LYS A 57 17.21 -2.05 18.57
CA LYS A 57 15.87 -1.48 18.33
C LYS A 57 15.32 -1.79 16.94
N SER A 58 16.17 -2.25 16.03
CA SER A 58 15.82 -2.59 14.65
C SER A 58 16.81 -3.59 14.06
N ASN A 59 16.42 -4.20 12.95
CA ASN A 59 17.26 -5.11 12.18
C ASN A 59 17.73 -4.42 10.90
N PHE A 60 19.03 -4.29 10.70
CA PHE A 60 19.63 -3.74 9.48
C PHE A 60 20.30 -4.86 8.67
N LEU A 61 19.96 -4.97 7.39
CA LEU A 61 20.47 -5.99 6.47
C LEU A 61 21.35 -5.33 5.42
N VAL A 62 22.64 -5.64 5.40
CA VAL A 62 23.60 -4.98 4.50
C VAL A 62 23.95 -5.84 3.29
N SER A 63 23.94 -5.23 2.10
CA SER A 63 24.48 -5.77 0.86
C SER A 63 25.73 -5.01 0.47
N PHE A 64 26.86 -5.74 0.38
CA PHE A 64 28.15 -5.18 -0.03
C PHE A 64 28.35 -5.38 -1.54
N ASN A 65 28.21 -4.31 -2.31
CA ASN A 65 28.51 -4.27 -3.73
C ASN A 65 29.86 -3.59 -3.95
N THR A 66 30.80 -4.27 -4.63
CA THR A 66 32.18 -3.81 -4.88
C THR A 66 33.03 -3.43 -3.65
N VAL A 67 32.49 -3.50 -2.42
CA VAL A 67 33.19 -3.13 -1.18
C VAL A 67 34.34 -4.11 -0.86
N PRO A 68 35.59 -3.60 -0.72
CA PRO A 68 36.75 -4.39 -0.30
C PRO A 68 36.54 -5.04 1.07
N SER A 69 37.04 -6.26 1.26
CA SER A 69 36.90 -7.01 2.53
C SER A 69 37.45 -6.24 3.74
N VAL A 70 38.52 -5.46 3.57
CA VAL A 70 39.12 -4.62 4.63
C VAL A 70 38.20 -3.51 5.14
N ALA A 71 37.27 -3.03 4.32
CA ALA A 71 36.36 -1.94 4.67
C ALA A 71 35.07 -2.42 5.36
N ARG A 72 34.68 -3.68 5.14
CA ARG A 72 33.40 -4.23 5.62
C ARG A 72 33.23 -4.17 7.15
N PRO A 73 34.25 -4.45 7.98
CA PRO A 73 34.10 -4.36 9.43
C PRO A 73 33.76 -2.95 9.94
N ALA A 74 34.37 -1.91 9.36
CA ALA A 74 34.08 -0.53 9.72
C ALA A 74 32.65 -0.12 9.31
N ILE A 75 32.22 -0.51 8.11
CA ILE A 75 30.84 -0.26 7.64
C ILE A 75 29.83 -0.99 8.54
N GLN A 76 30.11 -2.25 8.89
CA GLN A 76 29.25 -3.04 9.78
C GLN A 76 29.16 -2.41 11.18
N ALA A 77 30.26 -1.87 11.71
CA ALA A 77 30.24 -1.20 13.02
C ALA A 77 29.29 0.02 13.03
N ALA A 78 29.30 0.85 11.98
CA ALA A 78 28.37 1.97 11.84
C ALA A 78 26.90 1.51 11.74
N ILE A 79 26.64 0.40 11.03
CA ILE A 79 25.31 -0.20 10.91
C ILE A 79 24.82 -0.73 12.26
N ASP A 80 25.68 -1.41 13.01
CA ASP A 80 25.34 -1.91 14.34
C ASP A 80 24.98 -0.75 15.29
N ILE A 81 25.73 0.35 15.25
CA ILE A 81 25.41 1.57 15.99
C ILE A 81 24.01 2.08 15.63
N TRP A 82 23.65 2.17 14.34
CA TRP A 82 22.31 2.59 13.95
C TRP A 82 21.21 1.60 14.34
N SER A 83 21.49 0.29 14.33
CA SER A 83 20.54 -0.75 14.77
C SER A 83 20.15 -0.62 16.25
N GLU A 84 21.03 -0.04 17.08
CA GLU A 84 20.78 0.25 18.49
C GLU A 84 19.99 1.56 18.70
N ASN A 85 19.97 2.44 17.70
CA ASN A 85 19.50 3.81 17.86
C ASN A 85 18.24 4.14 17.05
N PHE A 86 18.02 3.51 15.90
CA PHE A 86 16.82 3.67 15.08
C PHE A 86 15.78 2.60 15.42
N SER A 87 14.56 3.02 15.77
CA SER A 87 13.47 2.09 16.11
C SER A 87 12.63 1.73 14.89
N SER A 88 12.55 0.44 14.58
CA SER A 88 11.73 -0.10 13.51
C SER A 88 11.42 -1.59 13.73
N THR A 89 10.16 -1.97 13.57
CA THR A 89 9.73 -3.38 13.51
C THR A 89 9.90 -3.98 12.11
N VAL A 90 10.20 -3.15 11.11
CA VAL A 90 10.47 -3.56 9.72
C VAL A 90 11.98 -3.53 9.50
N PRO A 91 12.60 -4.58 8.90
CA PRO A 91 14.01 -4.55 8.56
C PRO A 91 14.38 -3.36 7.66
N VAL A 92 15.60 -2.84 7.82
CA VAL A 92 16.18 -1.77 6.99
C VAL A 92 17.27 -2.36 6.12
N ASN A 93 17.03 -2.47 4.82
CA ASN A 93 17.98 -2.97 3.85
C ASN A 93 18.92 -1.85 3.38
N VAL A 94 20.22 -2.06 3.50
CA VAL A 94 21.26 -1.09 3.15
C VAL A 94 22.12 -1.63 2.02
N ASN A 95 22.18 -0.92 0.90
CA ASN A 95 23.04 -1.25 -0.23
C ASN A 95 24.26 -0.32 -0.25
N VAL A 96 25.46 -0.89 -0.18
CA VAL A 96 26.71 -0.14 -0.12
C VAL A 96 27.54 -0.41 -1.37
N LYS A 97 27.92 0.66 -2.08
CA LYS A 97 28.76 0.64 -3.29
C LYS A 97 30.11 1.28 -3.02
N TRP A 98 31.16 0.73 -3.63
CA TRP A 98 32.53 1.27 -3.55
C TRP A 98 33.09 1.55 -4.95
N GLY A 99 33.55 2.78 -5.21
CA GLY A 99 34.09 3.14 -6.51
C GLY A 99 34.71 4.53 -6.56
N SER A 100 35.27 4.93 -7.70
CA SER A 100 35.85 6.27 -7.86
C SER A 100 34.76 7.33 -7.99
N SER A 101 34.79 8.37 -7.15
CA SER A 101 33.95 9.56 -7.30
C SER A 101 34.48 10.48 -8.41
N SER A 102 33.57 11.15 -9.12
CA SER A 102 33.89 12.19 -10.12
C SER A 102 34.30 13.53 -9.48
N SER A 103 34.05 13.71 -8.17
CA SER A 103 34.43 14.90 -7.41
C SER A 103 35.51 14.56 -6.38
N TYR A 104 36.64 15.28 -6.43
CA TYR A 104 37.80 15.03 -5.57
C TYR A 104 37.55 15.34 -4.08
N GLY A 105 36.50 16.08 -3.74
CA GLY A 105 36.17 16.48 -2.36
C GLY A 105 35.12 15.63 -1.66
N VAL A 106 34.44 14.70 -2.35
CA VAL A 106 33.34 13.91 -1.77
C VAL A 106 33.90 12.58 -1.21
N LEU A 107 33.72 12.36 0.09
CA LEU A 107 34.16 11.13 0.76
C LEU A 107 33.14 10.00 0.57
N ALA A 108 31.86 10.31 0.76
CA ALA A 108 30.75 9.42 0.48
C ALA A 108 29.49 10.23 0.17
N SER A 109 28.45 9.51 -0.24
CA SER A 109 27.12 10.06 -0.47
C SER A 109 26.08 8.99 -0.19
N ALA A 110 24.94 9.39 0.36
CA ALA A 110 23.84 8.49 0.62
C ALA A 110 22.48 9.13 0.37
N SER A 111 21.52 8.25 0.15
CA SER A 111 20.14 8.61 -0.04
C SER A 111 19.25 7.47 0.44
N ALA A 112 18.00 7.78 0.75
CA ALA A 112 16.97 6.76 0.73
C ALA A 112 16.78 6.28 -0.72
N LYS A 113 16.33 5.05 -0.93
CA LYS A 113 16.02 4.64 -2.31
C LYS A 113 14.83 5.42 -2.86
N ASN A 114 13.81 5.55 -2.04
CA ASN A 114 12.56 6.20 -2.34
C ASN A 114 12.10 7.04 -1.14
N ASN A 115 11.22 7.99 -1.40
CA ASN A 115 10.41 8.66 -0.40
C ASN A 115 8.93 8.31 -0.61
N PHE A 116 8.20 8.12 0.48
CA PHE A 116 6.78 7.78 0.47
C PHE A 116 5.94 8.87 1.13
N SER A 117 4.77 9.18 0.56
CA SER A 117 3.76 10.04 1.19
C SER A 117 2.38 9.40 1.16
N ASN A 118 1.48 9.95 1.97
CA ASN A 118 0.08 9.56 2.01
C ASN A 118 -0.17 8.06 2.32
N PHE A 119 0.70 7.46 3.14
CA PHE A 119 0.54 6.10 3.66
C PHE A 119 -0.11 6.10 5.05
N ASN A 120 -0.66 4.95 5.45
CA ASN A 120 -1.22 4.77 6.78
C ASN A 120 -0.10 4.78 7.85
N GLY A 121 -0.23 5.62 8.87
CA GLY A 121 0.81 5.84 9.88
C GLY A 121 1.66 7.09 9.67
N ALA A 122 1.58 7.75 8.50
CA ALA A 122 2.27 9.03 8.26
C ALA A 122 1.74 10.15 9.20
N PRO A 123 2.61 10.79 10.01
CA PRO A 123 2.21 11.90 10.89
C PRO A 123 1.61 13.10 10.16
N ASP A 124 2.13 13.40 8.97
CA ASP A 124 1.54 14.33 8.01
C ASP A 124 1.55 13.66 6.63
N ARG A 125 0.36 13.25 6.17
CA ARG A 125 0.17 12.52 4.90
C ARG A 125 0.63 13.28 3.67
N THR A 126 0.89 14.57 3.79
CA THR A 126 1.32 15.39 2.67
C THR A 126 2.84 15.39 2.49
N LEU A 127 3.62 14.97 3.49
CA LEU A 127 5.10 14.96 3.47
C LEU A 127 5.66 13.66 2.90
N TYR A 128 6.87 13.74 2.34
CA TYR A 128 7.62 12.62 1.77
C TYR A 128 8.65 12.08 2.76
N TYR A 129 8.44 10.86 3.25
CA TYR A 129 9.27 10.20 4.25
C TYR A 129 10.23 9.22 3.57
N ALA A 130 11.52 9.26 3.91
CA ALA A 130 12.52 8.29 3.46
C ALA A 130 12.08 6.85 3.72
N SER A 131 12.39 5.92 2.80
CA SER A 131 11.95 4.50 2.85
C SER A 131 12.00 3.90 4.25
N ALA A 132 13.16 3.97 4.93
CA ALA A 132 13.33 3.40 6.27
C ALA A 132 12.38 4.02 7.31
N LEU A 133 12.24 5.35 7.30
CA LEU A 133 11.36 6.08 8.20
C LEU A 133 9.88 5.80 7.88
N ALA A 134 9.51 5.76 6.60
CA ALA A 134 8.17 5.43 6.14
C ALA A 134 7.76 4.02 6.56
N ASN A 135 8.64 3.03 6.32
CA ASN A 135 8.43 1.63 6.71
C ASN A 135 8.27 1.50 8.24
N ALA A 136 9.12 2.20 9.01
CA ALA A 136 9.04 2.20 10.47
C ALA A 136 7.73 2.82 10.99
N LEU A 137 7.18 3.84 10.32
CA LEU A 137 5.90 4.47 10.67
C LEU A 137 4.69 3.66 10.19
N ALA A 138 4.80 3.00 9.04
CA ALA A 138 3.74 2.18 8.45
C ALA A 138 3.60 0.81 9.14
N GLY A 139 4.66 0.34 9.81
CA GLY A 139 4.73 -0.98 10.43
C GLY A 139 4.83 -2.13 9.42
N ARG A 140 5.06 -1.82 8.14
CA ARG A 140 5.29 -2.78 7.06
C ARG A 140 6.25 -2.17 6.02
N ASP A 141 6.88 -3.03 5.24
CA ASP A 141 7.68 -2.61 4.10
C ASP A 141 6.77 -2.11 2.96
N LEU A 142 7.02 -0.88 2.49
CA LEU A 142 6.28 -0.25 1.41
C LEU A 142 6.89 -0.55 0.02
N ASP A 143 8.14 -1.03 -0.07
CA ASP A 143 8.79 -1.43 -1.33
C ASP A 143 9.80 -2.58 -1.15
N PRO A 144 9.32 -3.84 -1.00
CA PRO A 144 10.17 -5.00 -0.70
C PRO A 144 11.25 -5.38 -1.74
N SER A 145 11.31 -4.77 -2.93
CA SER A 145 12.34 -5.08 -3.95
C SER A 145 13.54 -4.16 -3.88
N SER A 146 13.39 -3.07 -3.14
CA SER A 146 14.34 -1.99 -3.11
C SER A 146 14.99 -1.96 -1.75
N PRO A 147 16.30 -1.69 -1.66
CA PRO A 147 16.89 -1.37 -0.37
C PRO A 147 16.30 -0.06 0.15
N GLU A 148 16.15 0.10 1.47
CA GLU A 148 15.73 1.38 2.05
C GLU A 148 16.80 2.46 1.87
N VAL A 149 18.07 2.08 1.99
CA VAL A 149 19.22 3.00 1.99
C VAL A 149 20.24 2.63 0.92
N GLU A 150 20.70 3.61 0.15
CA GLU A 150 21.83 3.48 -0.77
C GLU A 150 23.00 4.36 -0.30
N ILE A 151 24.20 3.76 -0.21
CA ILE A 151 25.45 4.45 0.15
C ILE A 151 26.48 4.22 -0.96
N SER A 152 27.17 5.28 -1.39
CA SER A 152 28.30 5.21 -2.33
C SER A 152 29.54 5.82 -1.70
N ILE A 153 30.63 5.07 -1.64
CA ILE A 153 31.88 5.44 -0.97
C ILE A 153 32.99 5.61 -2.01
N THR A 154 33.76 6.70 -1.92
CA THR A 154 34.89 6.94 -2.83
C THR A 154 36.06 5.99 -2.56
N SER A 155 36.66 5.44 -3.60
CA SER A 155 37.89 4.65 -3.49
C SER A 155 39.15 5.51 -3.32
N ASN A 156 39.05 6.81 -3.53
CA ASN A 156 40.21 7.70 -3.71
C ASN A 156 40.67 8.41 -2.43
N ALA A 157 39.96 8.23 -1.32
CA ALA A 157 40.29 8.86 -0.04
C ALA A 157 41.28 8.03 0.78
N PRO A 158 42.12 8.67 1.61
CA PRO A 158 43.01 7.97 2.54
C PRO A 158 42.21 7.41 3.73
N TRP A 159 41.60 6.24 3.55
CA TRP A 159 40.72 5.63 4.55
C TRP A 159 41.45 5.05 5.77
N TYR A 160 40.87 5.28 6.94
CA TYR A 160 41.15 4.53 8.16
C TYR A 160 40.03 3.50 8.40
N TYR A 161 40.40 2.23 8.42
CA TYR A 161 39.46 1.10 8.56
C TYR A 161 39.32 0.58 10.00
N GLY A 162 40.07 1.14 10.95
CA GLY A 162 40.02 0.72 12.34
C GLY A 162 38.72 1.15 13.01
N ILE A 163 38.26 0.34 13.97
CA ILE A 163 37.04 0.61 14.77
C ILE A 163 37.39 1.04 16.20
N ASP A 164 38.65 1.35 16.48
CA ASP A 164 39.17 1.67 17.81
C ASP A 164 39.18 3.18 18.11
N GLY A 165 38.77 4.01 17.13
CA GLY A 165 38.74 5.46 17.20
C GLY A 165 40.10 6.15 17.13
N LYS A 166 41.17 5.45 16.69
CA LYS A 166 42.54 6.00 16.60
C LYS A 166 42.89 6.43 15.17
N CYS A 167 41.98 7.14 14.51
CA CYS A 167 42.19 7.63 13.16
C CYS A 167 43.42 8.56 13.08
N PRO A 168 44.40 8.30 12.19
CA PRO A 168 45.57 9.16 12.03
C PRO A 168 45.21 10.56 11.45
N PRO A 169 45.98 11.62 11.75
CA PRO A 169 45.70 12.99 11.30
C PRO A 169 45.66 13.27 9.78
N ARG A 170 45.90 12.26 8.94
CA ARG A 170 45.88 12.36 7.46
C ARG A 170 44.97 11.31 6.81
N SER A 171 44.10 10.71 7.62
CA SER A 171 43.16 9.70 7.19
C SER A 171 41.76 10.10 7.59
N PHE A 172 40.76 9.56 6.89
CA PHE A 172 39.35 9.74 7.22
C PHE A 172 38.82 8.47 7.87
N ASP A 173 38.15 8.61 9.01
CA ASP A 173 37.57 7.48 9.74
C ASP A 173 36.34 6.95 8.98
N LEU A 174 36.43 5.70 8.50
CA LEU A 174 35.36 5.12 7.69
C LEU A 174 34.08 4.89 8.52
N VAL A 175 34.18 4.60 9.83
CA VAL A 175 33.00 4.41 10.68
C VAL A 175 32.23 5.72 10.78
N SER A 176 32.91 6.84 11.02
CA SER A 176 32.32 8.18 11.09
C SER A 176 31.63 8.56 9.79
N VAL A 177 32.28 8.38 8.63
CA VAL A 177 31.66 8.65 7.33
C VAL A 177 30.38 7.83 7.13
N ILE A 178 30.42 6.52 7.37
CA ILE A 178 29.23 5.67 7.18
C ILE A 178 28.11 6.01 8.17
N LEU A 179 28.47 6.39 9.40
CA LEU A 179 27.49 6.79 10.41
C LEU A 179 26.72 8.04 9.97
N HIS A 180 27.42 9.03 9.42
CA HIS A 180 26.85 10.23 8.81
C HIS A 180 25.95 9.89 7.63
N GLU A 181 26.45 9.09 6.68
CA GLU A 181 25.72 8.74 5.47
C GLU A 181 24.43 7.93 5.75
N LEU A 182 24.47 7.05 6.75
CA LEU A 182 23.26 6.37 7.23
C LEU A 182 22.24 7.38 7.78
N GLY A 183 22.67 8.48 8.41
CA GLY A 183 21.78 9.57 8.81
C GLY A 183 21.00 10.15 7.62
N HIS A 184 21.67 10.44 6.50
CA HIS A 184 21.00 10.86 5.27
C HIS A 184 20.05 9.78 4.73
N GLY A 185 20.51 8.54 4.64
CA GLY A 185 19.71 7.40 4.19
C GLY A 185 18.42 7.18 4.99
N LEU A 186 18.45 7.46 6.29
CA LEU A 186 17.31 7.34 7.19
C LEU A 186 16.34 8.55 7.12
N GLY A 187 16.70 9.61 6.39
CA GLY A 187 15.81 10.75 6.12
C GLY A 187 16.28 12.10 6.66
N PHE A 188 17.52 12.23 7.15
CA PHE A 188 18.12 13.53 7.49
C PHE A 188 18.56 14.25 6.22
N VAL A 189 17.61 14.63 5.35
CA VAL A 189 17.91 15.29 4.08
C VAL A 189 16.74 16.17 3.66
N SER A 190 17.04 17.35 3.12
CA SER A 190 16.05 18.27 2.57
C SER A 190 15.59 17.82 1.17
N GLY A 191 14.29 17.98 0.89
CA GLY A 191 13.64 17.69 -0.39
C GLY A 191 13.75 18.81 -1.43
N ASN A 192 14.50 19.88 -1.14
CA ASN A 192 14.42 21.12 -1.88
C ASN A 192 15.38 21.22 -3.07
N TYR A 193 15.06 22.11 -4.00
CA TYR A 193 15.88 22.42 -5.15
C TYR A 193 16.12 23.94 -5.25
N TYR A 194 17.37 24.32 -5.56
CA TYR A 194 17.77 25.71 -5.77
C TYR A 194 18.36 25.88 -7.16
N ASP A 195 17.83 26.84 -7.93
CA ASP A 195 18.38 27.22 -9.22
C ASP A 195 19.40 28.34 -9.05
N SER A 196 20.68 28.04 -9.20
CA SER A 196 21.77 29.00 -9.07
C SER A 196 21.79 30.08 -10.15
N PHE A 197 21.15 29.85 -11.30
CA PHE A 197 21.07 30.85 -12.36
C PHE A 197 20.03 31.92 -12.06
N SER A 198 18.82 31.52 -11.66
CA SER A 198 17.70 32.44 -11.41
C SER A 198 17.55 32.87 -9.94
N GLY A 199 18.16 32.15 -9.00
CA GLY A 199 18.00 32.34 -7.56
C GLY A 199 16.65 31.84 -7.00
N PHE A 200 15.87 31.09 -7.79
CA PHE A 200 14.60 30.51 -7.35
C PHE A 200 14.82 29.24 -6.52
N GLY A 201 14.06 29.13 -5.43
CA GLY A 201 13.93 27.89 -4.66
C GLY A 201 12.63 27.15 -5.01
N ARG A 202 12.68 25.82 -4.91
CA ARG A 202 11.54 24.91 -5.08
C ARG A 202 11.45 23.92 -3.93
N VAL A 203 10.22 23.66 -3.51
CA VAL A 203 9.83 22.75 -2.42
C VAL A 203 8.73 21.83 -2.95
N ASP A 204 9.08 20.98 -3.91
CA ASP A 204 8.09 20.16 -4.63
C ASP A 204 7.74 18.87 -3.86
N GLN A 205 8.70 18.33 -3.11
CA GLN A 205 8.56 17.10 -2.31
C GLN A 205 9.05 17.34 -0.86
N PRO A 206 8.33 18.16 -0.09
CA PRO A 206 8.76 18.50 1.26
C PRO A 206 8.82 17.25 2.14
N THR A 207 9.97 17.08 2.77
CA THR A 207 10.26 16.03 3.74
C THR A 207 9.89 16.49 5.15
N PRO A 208 9.82 15.58 6.15
CA PRO A 208 9.79 15.96 7.56
C PRO A 208 10.89 16.96 7.92
N PHE A 209 12.09 16.79 7.37
CA PHE A 209 13.20 17.72 7.60
C PHE A 209 12.84 19.16 7.20
N ASP A 210 12.27 19.35 6.00
CA ASP A 210 11.85 20.65 5.49
C ASP A 210 10.73 21.28 6.33
N ALA A 211 9.86 20.45 6.90
CA ALA A 211 8.78 20.89 7.76
C ALA A 211 9.29 21.34 9.14
N TYR A 212 10.42 20.81 9.62
CA TYR A 212 11.03 21.27 10.87
C TYR A 212 12.05 22.40 10.68
N ALA A 213 12.58 22.61 9.47
CA ALA A 213 13.39 23.76 9.13
C ALA A 213 12.56 25.06 9.12
N GLN A 214 12.94 26.03 9.94
CA GLN A 214 12.24 27.30 10.12
C GLN A 214 13.12 28.52 9.86
N LEU A 215 12.50 29.55 9.31
CA LEU A 215 13.04 30.90 9.22
C LEU A 215 13.03 31.57 10.61
N PRO A 216 13.82 32.65 10.81
CA PRO A 216 13.83 33.42 12.07
C PRO A 216 12.44 33.96 12.48
N ASP A 217 11.56 34.20 11.50
CA ASP A 217 10.20 34.68 11.71
C ASP A 217 9.20 33.55 12.09
N GLY A 218 9.67 32.31 12.18
CA GLY A 218 8.88 31.14 12.56
C GLY A 218 8.19 30.42 11.39
N ARG A 219 8.26 30.94 10.16
CA ARG A 219 7.73 30.24 8.98
C ARG A 219 8.56 29.00 8.66
N ARG A 220 7.90 27.93 8.23
CA ARG A 220 8.55 26.66 7.86
C ARG A 220 8.99 26.70 6.40
N LEU A 221 10.15 26.13 6.09
CA LEU A 221 10.66 26.05 4.73
C LEU A 221 9.71 25.28 3.82
N ALA A 222 9.13 24.17 4.33
CA ALA A 222 8.14 23.36 3.61
C ALA A 222 6.85 24.10 3.18
N ASP A 223 6.58 25.28 3.76
CA ASP A 223 5.36 26.05 3.50
C ASP A 223 5.62 27.33 2.70
N LEU A 224 6.85 27.59 2.26
CA LEU A 224 7.09 28.77 1.44
C LEU A 224 6.46 28.61 0.05
N PRO A 225 6.01 29.72 -0.58
CA PRO A 225 5.56 29.68 -1.97
C PRO A 225 6.63 29.03 -2.87
N SER A 226 6.24 28.10 -3.73
CA SER A 226 7.14 27.34 -4.61
C SER A 226 6.55 27.23 -6.02
N PRO A 227 7.34 27.45 -7.10
CA PRO A 227 8.69 28.02 -7.11
C PRO A 227 8.68 29.51 -6.71
N SER A 228 9.66 30.00 -5.94
CA SER A 228 9.78 31.44 -5.68
C SER A 228 11.21 31.92 -5.34
N LEU A 229 11.46 33.21 -5.56
CA LEU A 229 12.67 33.90 -5.07
C LEU A 229 12.71 33.97 -3.54
N GLU A 230 11.55 33.96 -2.88
CA GLU A 230 11.48 33.95 -1.41
C GLU A 230 12.00 32.62 -0.86
N ALA A 231 11.55 31.50 -1.42
CA ALA A 231 12.07 30.18 -1.08
C ALA A 231 13.58 30.11 -1.35
N GLY A 232 14.05 30.64 -2.50
CA GLY A 232 15.48 30.68 -2.82
C GLY A 232 16.31 31.48 -1.79
N LYS A 233 15.82 32.65 -1.36
CA LYS A 233 16.47 33.44 -0.30
C LYS A 233 16.50 32.71 1.04
N ALA A 234 15.44 31.98 1.39
CA ALA A 234 15.39 31.21 2.63
C ALA A 234 16.44 30.07 2.64
N MET A 235 16.71 29.46 1.48
CA MET A 235 17.71 28.40 1.33
C MET A 235 19.16 28.89 1.48
N THR A 236 19.41 30.19 1.32
CA THR A 236 20.73 30.84 1.44
C THR A 236 20.79 31.81 2.63
N SER A 237 19.89 31.67 3.59
CA SER A 237 19.81 32.48 4.81
C SER A 237 19.65 31.57 6.03
N SER A 238 19.92 32.09 7.22
CA SER A 238 19.84 31.31 8.46
C SER A 238 18.50 30.58 8.62
N LEU A 239 18.57 29.25 8.69
CA LEU A 239 17.48 28.38 9.09
C LEU A 239 17.78 27.71 10.42
N PHE A 240 16.71 27.36 11.14
CA PHE A 240 16.78 26.75 12.46
C PHE A 240 15.84 25.55 12.55
N TRP A 241 16.23 24.53 13.29
CA TRP A 241 15.36 23.40 13.59
C TRP A 241 14.34 23.76 14.67
N SER A 242 13.09 23.35 14.47
CA SER A 242 11.95 23.74 15.30
C SER A 242 11.36 22.64 16.18
N GLY A 243 11.90 21.43 16.12
CA GLY A 243 11.40 20.30 16.89
C GLY A 243 11.73 20.39 18.37
N GLU A 244 10.75 20.07 19.21
CA GLU A 244 10.83 20.25 20.66
C GLU A 244 11.89 19.35 21.31
N ASN A 245 12.06 18.12 20.80
CA ASN A 245 13.05 17.19 21.34
C ASN A 245 14.45 17.71 21.06
N ALA A 246 14.73 18.14 19.82
CA ALA A 246 16.03 18.68 19.45
C ALA A 246 16.34 20.02 20.13
N ILE A 247 15.36 20.91 20.30
CA ILE A 247 15.52 22.14 21.09
C ILE A 247 15.93 21.79 22.52
N LYS A 248 15.27 20.81 23.15
CA LYS A 248 15.61 20.35 24.50
C LYS A 248 17.02 19.73 24.56
N ALA A 249 17.37 18.90 23.58
CA ALA A 249 18.70 18.31 23.47
C ALA A 249 19.80 19.36 23.25
N ASN A 250 19.47 20.51 22.66
CA ASN A 250 20.35 21.64 22.43
C ASN A 250 20.15 22.76 23.47
N ASN A 251 19.97 22.40 24.75
CA ASN A 251 19.89 23.34 25.88
C ASN A 251 18.79 24.42 25.76
N GLY A 252 17.67 24.10 25.11
CA GLY A 252 16.56 25.03 24.90
C GLY A 252 16.76 26.01 23.73
N ILE A 253 17.84 25.86 22.96
CA ILE A 253 18.17 26.73 21.82
C ILE A 253 17.83 25.99 20.53
N LYS A 254 17.16 26.65 19.59
CA LYS A 254 16.90 26.08 18.26
C LYS A 254 18.22 25.75 17.55
N PRO A 255 18.45 24.48 17.16
CA PRO A 255 19.65 24.09 16.41
C PRO A 255 19.76 24.89 15.10
N LYS A 256 20.93 25.45 14.81
CA LYS A 256 21.19 26.17 13.57
C LYS A 256 21.51 25.19 12.45
N LEU A 257 20.89 25.37 11.28
CA LEU A 257 21.12 24.55 10.09
C LEU A 257 22.20 25.18 9.19
N TYR A 258 22.96 24.33 8.51
CA TYR A 258 23.97 24.77 7.56
C TYR A 258 23.33 25.42 6.33
N THR A 259 23.41 26.74 6.27
CA THR A 259 22.78 27.57 5.22
C THR A 259 23.78 28.62 4.75
N PRO A 260 24.83 28.22 4.02
CA PRO A 260 25.84 29.15 3.52
C PRO A 260 25.21 30.20 2.58
N SER A 261 25.89 31.35 2.45
CA SER A 261 25.44 32.44 1.57
C SER A 261 25.42 32.07 0.08
N VAL A 262 26.21 31.07 -0.30
CA VAL A 262 26.19 30.42 -1.60
C VAL A 262 25.61 29.04 -1.40
N TYR A 263 24.53 28.70 -2.11
CA TYR A 263 23.91 27.39 -1.99
C TYR A 263 24.85 26.28 -2.48
N GLU A 264 25.02 25.26 -1.65
CA GLU A 264 25.86 24.10 -1.92
C GLU A 264 24.98 22.86 -2.12
N PRO A 265 24.86 22.35 -3.36
CA PRO A 265 24.03 21.19 -3.67
C PRO A 265 24.36 19.99 -2.79
N GLY A 266 23.33 19.48 -2.10
CA GLY A 266 23.42 18.30 -1.25
C GLY A 266 24.05 18.52 0.13
N SER A 267 24.53 19.75 0.44
CA SER A 267 24.96 20.13 1.79
C SER A 267 24.06 21.16 2.44
N SER A 268 23.69 22.22 1.72
CA SER A 268 22.84 23.27 2.26
C SER A 268 21.51 22.71 2.77
N ILE A 269 21.09 23.18 3.94
CA ILE A 269 19.88 22.80 4.69
C ILE A 269 19.96 21.41 5.31
N SER A 270 20.47 20.41 4.58
CA SER A 270 20.55 19.00 5.00
C SER A 270 21.60 18.70 6.10
N HIS A 271 22.16 19.71 6.75
CA HIS A 271 23.20 19.58 7.77
C HIS A 271 22.99 20.54 8.94
N LEU A 272 23.60 20.20 10.08
CA LEU A 272 23.82 21.13 11.18
C LEU A 272 24.94 22.13 10.82
N ASP A 273 24.84 23.35 11.35
CA ASP A 273 25.79 24.42 11.07
C ASP A 273 27.22 24.04 11.51
N GLU A 274 28.12 23.92 10.53
CA GLU A 274 29.53 23.57 10.69
C GLU A 274 30.24 24.37 11.79
N ALA A 275 30.10 25.69 11.78
CA ALA A 275 30.77 26.58 12.74
C ALA A 275 30.25 26.41 14.17
N THR A 276 29.02 25.92 14.33
CA THR A 276 28.40 25.71 15.63
C THR A 276 28.70 24.31 16.19
N PHE A 277 28.70 23.28 15.35
CA PHE A 277 28.63 21.89 15.80
C PHE A 277 29.88 21.04 15.52
N SER A 278 30.79 21.45 14.64
CA SER A 278 31.99 20.64 14.30
C SER A 278 32.86 20.30 15.52
N GLN A 279 32.96 21.21 16.48
CA GLN A 279 33.72 21.02 17.71
C GLN A 279 32.87 20.54 18.90
N SER A 280 31.64 20.09 18.64
CA SER A 280 30.70 19.70 19.70
C SER A 280 30.84 18.24 20.16
N ALA A 281 31.85 17.52 19.67
CA ALA A 281 32.10 16.09 19.88
C ALA A 281 30.88 15.22 19.54
N ASP A 282 29.95 15.06 20.49
CA ASP A 282 28.79 14.18 20.35
C ASP A 282 27.80 14.64 19.26
N ASN A 283 27.75 15.93 18.90
CA ASN A 283 26.76 16.44 17.92
C ASN A 283 27.38 16.88 16.58
N ALA A 284 28.62 16.48 16.30
CA ALA A 284 29.30 16.79 15.04
C ALA A 284 28.83 15.91 13.86
N VAL A 285 28.15 14.79 14.13
CA VAL A 285 27.86 13.76 13.11
C VAL A 285 27.24 14.28 11.83
N MET A 286 26.30 15.24 11.90
CA MET A 286 25.64 15.81 10.70
C MET A 286 26.14 17.21 10.34
N THR A 287 27.42 17.55 10.59
CA THR A 287 28.06 18.69 9.94
C THR A 287 28.49 18.33 8.51
N PRO A 288 28.49 19.28 7.56
CA PRO A 288 28.72 18.96 6.14
C PRO A 288 30.15 18.55 5.80
N ASN A 289 31.13 18.86 6.66
CA ASN A 289 32.52 18.50 6.45
C ASN A 289 33.01 17.52 7.52
N LEU A 290 33.91 16.64 7.11
CA LEU A 290 34.72 15.82 8.00
C LEU A 290 36.19 16.21 7.83
N ASP A 291 36.84 16.58 8.92
CA ASP A 291 38.27 16.89 8.94
C ASP A 291 39.10 15.59 8.97
N ALA A 292 40.32 15.60 8.41
CA ALA A 292 41.21 14.45 8.54
C ALA A 292 41.61 14.23 10.02
N GLY A 293 41.48 12.99 10.49
CA GLY A 293 41.68 12.61 11.90
C GLY A 293 40.47 12.82 12.82
N GLU A 294 39.37 13.38 12.32
CA GLU A 294 38.12 13.52 13.08
C GLU A 294 37.42 12.17 13.29
N VAL A 295 36.91 11.95 14.50
CA VAL A 295 36.26 10.68 14.89
C VAL A 295 35.01 10.95 15.73
N PHE A 296 33.89 10.38 15.26
CA PHE A 296 32.65 10.19 16.00
C PHE A 296 32.07 8.80 15.74
N HIS A 297 31.81 8.02 16.79
CA HIS A 297 31.27 6.65 16.72
C HIS A 297 29.90 6.52 17.42
N LEU A 298 29.17 7.62 17.57
CA LEU A 298 27.79 7.65 18.05
C LEU A 298 27.03 8.77 17.32
N PRO A 299 25.73 8.60 17.00
CA PRO A 299 24.92 9.62 16.32
C PRO A 299 24.82 10.96 17.06
N GLY A 300 24.90 10.93 18.39
CA GLY A 300 24.73 12.11 19.24
C GLY A 300 23.31 12.34 19.72
N PRO A 301 23.12 12.95 20.90
CA PRO A 301 21.79 13.21 21.44
C PRO A 301 20.97 14.17 20.57
N LEU A 302 21.60 15.16 19.91
CA LEU A 302 20.88 16.10 19.06
C LEU A 302 20.33 15.43 17.80
N LEU A 303 21.14 14.65 17.09
CA LEU A 303 20.70 13.93 15.88
C LEU A 303 19.56 12.98 16.20
N LEU A 304 19.68 12.20 17.27
CA LEU A 304 18.61 11.29 17.71
C LEU A 304 17.32 12.04 18.05
N ALA A 305 17.43 13.19 18.73
CA ALA A 305 16.27 14.01 19.05
C ALA A 305 15.60 14.60 17.79
N MET A 306 16.38 14.99 16.77
CA MET A 306 15.82 15.42 15.47
C MET A 306 15.11 14.27 14.74
N PHE A 307 15.62 13.04 14.82
CA PHE A 307 14.90 11.87 14.29
C PHE A 307 13.60 11.61 15.02
N GLU A 308 13.58 11.73 16.36
CA GLU A 308 12.34 11.63 17.14
C GLU A 308 11.34 12.73 16.76
N ASP A 309 11.79 13.96 16.52
CA ASP A 309 10.95 15.02 15.98
C ASP A 309 10.36 14.63 14.61
N MET A 310 11.17 14.11 13.67
CA MET A 310 10.68 13.72 12.33
C MET A 310 9.68 12.56 12.33
N ARG A 311 9.55 11.81 13.44
CA ARG A 311 8.51 10.79 13.65
C ARG A 311 7.19 11.38 14.12
N GLN A 312 7.16 12.67 14.46
CA GLN A 312 5.98 13.38 14.94
C GLN A 312 5.39 14.27 13.85
N LYS A 313 4.17 14.77 14.11
CA LYS A 313 3.57 15.78 13.24
C LYS A 313 4.30 17.11 13.47
N PRO A 314 4.81 17.77 12.42
CA PRO A 314 5.54 19.02 12.59
C PRO A 314 4.64 20.13 13.17
N PRO A 315 5.23 21.15 13.83
CA PRO A 315 4.51 22.31 14.33
C PRO A 315 3.66 22.94 13.22
N ALA A 316 2.50 23.49 13.56
CA ALA A 316 1.64 24.14 12.56
C ALA A 316 2.40 25.27 11.84
N GLY A 317 2.24 25.34 10.52
CA GLY A 317 2.82 26.42 9.73
C GLY A 317 2.06 27.73 9.90
N ILE A 318 2.61 28.78 9.33
CA ILE A 318 2.00 30.11 9.27
C ILE A 318 1.48 30.32 7.84
N ALA A 319 0.22 30.71 7.70
CA ALA A 319 -0.37 31.01 6.40
C ALA A 319 0.34 32.21 5.74
N ALA A 320 0.81 32.03 4.51
CA ALA A 320 1.44 33.08 3.69
C ALA A 320 0.42 33.87 2.84
N GLY A 321 -0.78 33.35 2.66
CA GLY A 321 -1.85 33.98 1.88
C GLY A 321 -3.15 33.19 1.98
N THR A 322 -4.21 33.66 1.31
CA THR A 322 -5.48 32.91 1.24
C THR A 322 -5.32 31.63 0.42
N PRO A 323 -6.13 30.58 0.67
CA PRO A 323 -6.10 29.36 -0.13
C PRO A 323 -6.57 29.64 -1.56
N LEU A 324 -5.95 28.96 -2.53
CA LEU A 324 -6.52 28.81 -3.87
C LEU A 324 -7.74 27.87 -3.81
N PRO A 325 -8.57 27.82 -4.87
CA PRO A 325 -9.72 26.92 -4.88
C PRO A 325 -9.29 25.44 -4.85
N PRO A 326 -10.09 24.55 -4.22
CA PRO A 326 -9.89 23.10 -4.30
C PRO A 326 -9.92 22.58 -5.74
N GLN A 327 -9.23 21.48 -5.98
CA GLN A 327 -9.07 20.89 -7.32
C GLN A 327 -9.90 19.61 -7.48
N ASN A 328 -10.12 19.17 -8.73
CA ASN A 328 -10.77 17.89 -9.06
C ASN A 328 -12.09 17.63 -8.30
N VAL A 329 -12.88 18.69 -8.08
CA VAL A 329 -14.08 18.66 -7.25
C VAL A 329 -15.19 17.87 -7.94
N LYS A 330 -15.68 16.82 -7.30
CA LYS A 330 -16.64 15.88 -7.87
C LYS A 330 -17.62 15.37 -6.81
N ALA A 331 -18.88 15.17 -7.19
CA ALA A 331 -19.90 14.54 -6.39
C ALA A 331 -20.19 13.12 -6.91
N LEU A 332 -20.33 12.16 -5.98
CA LEU A 332 -20.71 10.78 -6.26
C LEU A 332 -22.09 10.49 -5.66
N ILE A 333 -22.87 9.68 -6.38
CA ILE A 333 -24.22 9.27 -6.00
C ILE A 333 -24.17 8.37 -4.76
N GLY A 334 -25.03 8.63 -3.78
CA GLY A 334 -25.29 7.79 -2.61
C GLY A 334 -26.79 7.59 -2.37
N ASP A 335 -27.14 6.86 -1.31
CA ASP A 335 -28.52 6.73 -0.83
C ASP A 335 -28.81 7.82 0.20
N LYS A 336 -29.78 8.70 -0.11
CA LYS A 336 -30.10 9.90 0.68
C LYS A 336 -28.88 10.76 1.00
N SER A 337 -27.86 10.66 0.16
CA SER A 337 -26.55 11.26 0.38
C SER A 337 -25.79 11.44 -0.94
N ALA A 338 -24.76 12.28 -0.88
CA ALA A 338 -23.74 12.43 -1.92
C ALA A 338 -22.35 12.42 -1.28
N ILE A 339 -21.36 11.83 -1.95
CA ILE A 339 -19.96 11.84 -1.50
C ILE A 339 -19.20 12.85 -2.35
N ILE A 340 -18.65 13.88 -1.73
CA ILE A 340 -17.92 14.96 -2.38
C ILE A 340 -16.42 14.67 -2.25
N ARG A 341 -15.75 14.56 -3.39
CA ARG A 341 -14.31 14.34 -3.52
C ARG A 341 -13.66 15.57 -4.11
N PHE A 342 -12.46 15.90 -3.65
CA PHE A 342 -11.65 17.00 -4.16
C PHE A 342 -10.22 16.81 -3.69
N ASP A 343 -9.28 17.38 -4.44
CA ASP A 343 -7.90 17.50 -4.03
C ASP A 343 -7.68 18.87 -3.35
N PRO A 344 -6.72 18.97 -2.42
CA PRO A 344 -6.34 20.24 -1.82
C PRO A 344 -5.95 21.31 -2.87
N PRO A 345 -6.02 22.61 -2.53
CA PRO A 345 -5.50 23.67 -3.37
C PRO A 345 -4.02 23.46 -3.71
N VAL A 346 -3.56 23.96 -4.85
CA VAL A 346 -2.13 23.86 -5.24
C VAL A 346 -1.22 24.48 -4.16
N ASN A 347 -1.65 25.58 -3.54
CA ASN A 347 -0.93 26.26 -2.48
C ASN A 347 -1.31 25.79 -1.06
N PHE A 348 -1.87 24.58 -0.88
CA PHE A 348 -2.46 24.17 0.42
C PHE A 348 -1.48 24.27 1.60
N ARG A 349 -0.18 24.00 1.37
CA ARG A 349 0.87 24.14 2.39
C ARG A 349 1.11 25.59 2.73
N SER A 350 1.47 26.42 1.76
CA SER A 350 1.72 27.83 2.04
C SER A 350 0.48 28.56 2.56
N ALA A 351 -0.72 28.10 2.20
CA ALA A 351 -1.97 28.61 2.74
C ALA A 351 -2.32 28.04 4.13
N GLN A 352 -1.75 26.91 4.57
CA GLN A 352 -2.14 26.26 5.83
C GLN A 352 -3.66 26.09 5.96
N VAL A 353 -4.26 25.40 4.99
CA VAL A 353 -5.72 25.19 4.95
C VAL A 353 -6.20 24.52 6.24
N SER A 354 -7.13 25.15 6.94
CA SER A 354 -7.67 24.67 8.21
C SER A 354 -8.99 23.93 8.06
N LYS A 355 -9.78 24.25 7.03
CA LYS A 355 -11.04 23.56 6.71
C LYS A 355 -11.46 23.72 5.25
N TYR A 356 -12.38 22.86 4.85
CA TYR A 356 -13.15 22.92 3.62
C TYR A 356 -14.63 23.07 3.95
N ASP A 357 -15.33 23.93 3.22
CA ASP A 357 -16.78 24.09 3.33
C ASP A 357 -17.45 23.60 2.04
N VAL A 358 -18.33 22.60 2.18
CA VAL A 358 -19.15 22.03 1.11
C VAL A 358 -20.57 22.57 1.24
N THR A 359 -20.99 23.42 0.29
CA THR A 359 -22.32 24.04 0.28
C THR A 359 -23.23 23.32 -0.70
N ASN A 360 -24.41 22.89 -0.25
CA ASN A 360 -25.48 22.44 -1.13
C ASN A 360 -26.11 23.67 -1.80
N LEU A 361 -25.97 23.80 -3.12
CA LEU A 361 -26.42 25.00 -3.85
C LEU A 361 -27.94 25.14 -3.94
N GLN A 362 -28.70 24.10 -3.59
CA GLN A 362 -30.15 24.15 -3.59
C GLN A 362 -30.74 24.52 -2.24
N THR A 363 -30.16 24.00 -1.16
CA THR A 363 -30.68 24.21 0.20
C THR A 363 -29.92 25.28 0.97
N GLY A 364 -28.73 25.67 0.52
CA GLY A 364 -27.82 26.56 1.23
C GLY A 364 -27.11 25.92 2.43
N VAL A 365 -27.38 24.65 2.73
CA VAL A 365 -26.75 23.93 3.84
C VAL A 365 -25.25 23.76 3.59
N VAL A 366 -24.44 24.06 4.60
CA VAL A 366 -22.98 23.94 4.56
C VAL A 366 -22.52 22.79 5.47
N VAL A 367 -21.65 21.92 4.95
CA VAL A 367 -20.95 20.89 5.71
C VAL A 367 -19.47 21.21 5.70
N SER A 368 -18.89 21.46 6.88
CA SER A 368 -17.46 21.70 7.03
C SER A 368 -16.69 20.40 7.30
N ALA A 369 -15.49 20.26 6.74
CA ALA A 369 -14.60 19.12 6.96
C ALA A 369 -13.12 19.56 6.95
N SER A 370 -12.23 18.77 7.54
CA SER A 370 -10.77 19.01 7.48
C SER A 370 -10.11 18.36 6.26
N GLU A 371 -10.76 17.38 5.65
CA GLU A 371 -10.23 16.60 4.53
C GLU A 371 -11.34 16.09 3.60
N SER A 372 -10.92 15.57 2.45
CA SER A 372 -11.76 14.87 1.48
C SER A 372 -11.62 13.35 1.65
N PRO A 373 -12.66 12.53 1.40
CA PRO A 373 -14.01 12.87 0.94
C PRO A 373 -14.94 13.36 2.05
N VAL A 374 -15.98 14.11 1.66
CA VAL A 374 -17.05 14.60 2.55
C VAL A 374 -18.39 13.98 2.17
N THR A 375 -19.10 13.36 3.12
CA THR A 375 -20.45 12.84 2.88
C THR A 375 -21.51 13.85 3.28
N VAL A 376 -22.32 14.31 2.33
CA VAL A 376 -23.50 15.15 2.58
C VAL A 376 -24.73 14.25 2.65
N SER A 377 -25.37 14.17 3.83
CA SER A 377 -26.53 13.31 4.09
C SER A 377 -27.85 14.10 4.12
N GLY A 378 -28.98 13.40 4.30
CA GLY A 378 -30.30 14.03 4.40
C GLY A 378 -30.89 14.49 3.06
N LEU A 379 -30.33 14.02 1.94
CA LEU A 379 -30.81 14.35 0.60
C LEU A 379 -32.03 13.50 0.23
N LYS A 380 -32.85 14.00 -0.69
CA LYS A 380 -34.00 13.26 -1.23
C LYS A 380 -33.58 12.46 -2.47
N ASN A 381 -33.86 11.16 -2.47
CA ASN A 381 -33.63 10.33 -3.65
C ASN A 381 -34.52 10.77 -4.83
N GLY A 382 -33.96 10.76 -6.03
CA GLY A 382 -34.63 11.22 -7.25
C GLY A 382 -34.62 12.75 -7.46
N THR A 383 -34.01 13.52 -6.56
CA THR A 383 -33.79 14.97 -6.74
C THR A 383 -32.33 15.20 -7.13
N ALA A 384 -32.08 15.91 -8.22
CA ALA A 384 -30.72 16.30 -8.61
C ALA A 384 -30.17 17.35 -7.64
N TYR A 385 -28.90 17.29 -7.28
CA TYR A 385 -28.19 18.25 -6.43
C TYR A 385 -26.85 18.64 -7.06
N THR A 386 -26.38 19.85 -6.76
CA THR A 386 -25.03 20.33 -7.08
C THR A 386 -24.46 21.00 -5.84
N PHE A 387 -23.15 20.81 -5.61
CA PHE A 387 -22.47 21.35 -4.44
C PHE A 387 -21.35 22.29 -4.87
N SER A 388 -20.93 23.18 -4.00
CA SER A 388 -19.73 23.98 -4.18
C SER A 388 -18.76 23.77 -3.02
N VAL A 389 -17.46 23.73 -3.29
CA VAL A 389 -16.43 23.53 -2.28
C VAL A 389 -15.49 24.73 -2.24
N SER A 390 -15.15 25.20 -1.05
CA SER A 390 -14.11 26.22 -0.81
C SER A 390 -13.15 25.76 0.29
N ALA A 391 -11.95 26.33 0.29
CA ALA A 391 -10.92 26.12 1.31
C ALA A 391 -10.76 27.40 2.14
N THR A 392 -10.59 27.25 3.45
CA THR A 392 -10.42 28.37 4.39
C THR A 392 -9.18 28.19 5.25
N ASN A 393 -8.52 29.30 5.59
CA ASN A 393 -7.46 29.39 6.58
C ASN A 393 -7.66 30.61 7.51
N SER A 394 -6.64 31.00 8.27
CA SER A 394 -6.68 32.17 9.15
C SER A 394 -6.74 33.53 8.42
N LEU A 395 -6.39 33.58 7.13
CA LEU A 395 -6.33 34.81 6.33
C LEU A 395 -7.56 35.01 5.44
N GLY A 396 -8.38 33.97 5.23
CA GLY A 396 -9.63 34.06 4.48
C GLY A 396 -10.04 32.75 3.80
N THR A 397 -10.97 32.87 2.86
CA THR A 397 -11.59 31.75 2.12
C THR A 397 -11.34 31.90 0.63
N SER A 398 -11.11 30.77 -0.06
CA SER A 398 -10.93 30.72 -1.51
C SER A 398 -12.22 31.02 -2.28
N ASN A 399 -12.11 31.25 -3.59
CA ASN A 399 -13.27 31.09 -4.47
C ASN A 399 -13.82 29.65 -4.40
N THR A 400 -15.10 29.47 -4.67
CA THR A 400 -15.76 28.17 -4.69
C THR A 400 -15.62 27.47 -6.05
N VAL A 401 -15.61 26.13 -6.03
CA VAL A 401 -15.66 25.28 -7.23
C VAL A 401 -16.86 24.35 -7.14
N ASN A 402 -17.67 24.29 -8.20
CA ASN A 402 -18.87 23.47 -8.25
C ASN A 402 -18.56 22.03 -8.64
N THR A 403 -19.30 21.07 -8.07
CA THR A 403 -19.31 19.67 -8.49
C THR A 403 -20.10 19.49 -9.78
N ASN A 404 -20.02 18.29 -10.38
CA ASN A 404 -21.07 17.77 -11.24
C ASN A 404 -22.41 17.67 -10.50
N SER A 405 -23.51 17.60 -11.25
CA SER A 405 -24.83 17.29 -10.68
C SER A 405 -24.94 15.80 -10.36
N VAL A 406 -25.55 15.44 -9.24
CA VAL A 406 -25.83 14.05 -8.85
C VAL A 406 -27.27 13.89 -8.40
N THR A 407 -27.87 12.74 -8.72
CA THR A 407 -29.21 12.38 -8.23
C THR A 407 -29.10 11.19 -7.28
N PRO A 408 -29.22 11.39 -5.96
CA PRO A 408 -29.22 10.31 -4.98
C PRO A 408 -30.27 9.24 -5.31
N GLN A 409 -29.97 7.99 -5.02
CA GLN A 409 -30.84 6.87 -5.33
C GLN A 409 -30.89 5.85 -4.19
N THR A 410 -32.03 5.17 -4.05
CA THR A 410 -32.22 4.16 -3.03
C THR A 410 -31.30 2.97 -3.27
N ALA A 411 -30.57 2.54 -2.24
CA ALA A 411 -29.77 1.31 -2.31
C ALA A 411 -30.66 0.06 -2.19
N TRP A 412 -30.10 -1.11 -2.50
CA TRP A 412 -30.80 -2.39 -2.31
C TRP A 412 -31.08 -2.66 -0.84
N LYS A 413 -32.13 -3.45 -0.57
CA LYS A 413 -32.48 -3.80 0.81
C LYS A 413 -31.49 -4.83 1.37
N GLY A 414 -30.71 -4.41 2.37
CA GLY A 414 -29.78 -5.27 3.11
C GLY A 414 -30.46 -6.18 4.13
N SER A 415 -29.94 -7.38 4.35
CA SER A 415 -30.31 -8.32 5.41
C SER A 415 -29.05 -9.02 5.92
N VAL A 416 -28.70 -8.79 7.18
CA VAL A 416 -27.48 -9.33 7.78
C VAL A 416 -27.62 -10.84 7.98
N VAL A 417 -26.61 -11.59 7.51
CA VAL A 417 -26.48 -13.04 7.73
C VAL A 417 -25.64 -13.30 8.98
N ASP A 418 -24.50 -12.62 9.09
CA ASP A 418 -23.60 -12.68 10.25
C ASP A 418 -23.17 -11.26 10.62
N SER A 419 -23.50 -10.82 11.83
CA SER A 419 -23.14 -9.50 12.36
C SER A 419 -21.73 -9.45 12.97
N THR A 420 -21.10 -10.62 13.16
CA THR A 420 -19.83 -10.76 13.88
C THR A 420 -18.63 -10.78 12.94
N ALA A 421 -18.81 -11.32 11.73
CA ALA A 421 -17.77 -11.47 10.73
C ALA A 421 -17.85 -10.39 9.65
N ASP A 422 -16.68 -9.91 9.23
CA ASP A 422 -16.52 -8.93 8.17
C ASP A 422 -16.67 -9.52 6.76
N ALA A 423 -16.42 -10.82 6.58
CA ALA A 423 -16.56 -11.53 5.31
C ALA A 423 -15.79 -10.86 4.16
N ARG A 424 -14.54 -10.47 4.44
CA ARG A 424 -13.65 -9.87 3.43
C ARG A 424 -13.49 -10.78 2.22
N TYR A 425 -13.22 -12.06 2.47
CA TYR A 425 -13.21 -13.10 1.45
C TYR A 425 -14.45 -13.96 1.62
N LEU A 426 -15.09 -14.29 0.51
CA LEU A 426 -16.23 -15.19 0.51
C LEU A 426 -16.33 -15.92 -0.82
N ALA A 427 -16.96 -17.09 -0.77
CA ALA A 427 -17.34 -17.86 -1.94
C ALA A 427 -18.66 -18.59 -1.68
N THR A 428 -19.41 -18.89 -2.73
CA THR A 428 -20.75 -19.49 -2.61
C THR A 428 -20.90 -20.71 -3.49
N ALA A 429 -21.67 -21.70 -3.01
CA ALA A 429 -22.04 -22.87 -3.79
C ALA A 429 -23.49 -23.30 -3.49
N VAL A 430 -23.98 -24.28 -4.25
CA VAL A 430 -25.18 -25.03 -3.92
C VAL A 430 -24.77 -26.44 -3.50
N TYR A 431 -24.89 -26.74 -2.21
CA TYR A 431 -24.53 -28.02 -1.61
C TYR A 431 -25.79 -28.84 -1.30
N ALA A 432 -25.94 -30.01 -1.91
CA ALA A 432 -27.12 -30.87 -1.75
C ALA A 432 -28.46 -30.10 -1.90
N GLY A 433 -28.54 -29.21 -2.89
CA GLY A 433 -29.70 -28.36 -3.16
C GLY A 433 -29.85 -27.13 -2.24
N ARG A 434 -28.91 -26.89 -1.33
CA ARG A 434 -28.95 -25.78 -0.38
C ARG A 434 -27.87 -24.73 -0.70
N PRO A 435 -28.22 -23.44 -0.77
CA PRO A 435 -27.24 -22.37 -0.87
C PRO A 435 -26.33 -22.33 0.36
N VAL A 436 -25.03 -22.21 0.13
CA VAL A 436 -24.00 -22.06 1.17
C VAL A 436 -23.09 -20.89 0.85
N ILE A 437 -22.61 -20.21 1.90
CA ILE A 437 -21.64 -19.12 1.84
C ILE A 437 -20.48 -19.50 2.76
N ALA A 438 -19.29 -19.74 2.20
CA ALA A 438 -18.05 -19.81 2.97
C ALA A 438 -17.45 -18.39 3.02
N TYR A 439 -17.01 -17.95 4.19
CA TYR A 439 -16.54 -16.58 4.37
C TYR A 439 -15.53 -16.48 5.52
N SER A 440 -14.65 -15.49 5.43
CA SER A 440 -13.66 -15.19 6.46
C SER A 440 -14.21 -14.31 7.58
N ASP A 441 -13.71 -14.53 8.79
CA ASP A 441 -13.87 -13.63 9.94
C ASP A 441 -12.49 -13.17 10.40
N SER A 442 -12.01 -12.05 9.86
CA SER A 442 -10.65 -11.55 10.13
C SER A 442 -10.44 -11.11 11.58
N LYS A 443 -11.53 -10.81 12.31
CA LYS A 443 -11.45 -10.44 13.72
C LYS A 443 -11.08 -11.62 14.61
N LYS A 444 -11.40 -12.83 14.15
CA LYS A 444 -11.14 -14.08 14.87
C LYS A 444 -10.14 -14.98 14.16
N GLY A 445 -9.74 -14.67 12.93
CA GLY A 445 -8.93 -15.53 12.09
C GLY A 445 -9.61 -16.83 11.67
N ASP A 446 -10.95 -16.82 11.57
CA ASP A 446 -11.76 -18.02 11.33
C ASP A 446 -12.27 -18.12 9.89
N LEU A 447 -12.41 -19.36 9.40
CA LEU A 447 -13.24 -19.71 8.25
C LEU A 447 -14.62 -20.16 8.74
N LYS A 448 -15.68 -19.51 8.25
CA LYS A 448 -17.08 -19.84 8.59
C LYS A 448 -17.88 -20.29 7.37
N LEU A 449 -18.92 -21.08 7.63
CA LEU A 449 -19.88 -21.54 6.63
C LEU A 449 -21.31 -21.23 7.08
N ALA A 450 -22.01 -20.41 6.31
CA ALA A 450 -23.45 -20.19 6.46
C ALA A 450 -24.20 -21.12 5.48
N THR A 451 -25.13 -21.93 6.00
CA THR A 451 -25.97 -22.83 5.20
C THR A 451 -27.43 -22.39 5.30
N PHE A 452 -28.08 -22.22 4.15
CA PHE A 452 -29.49 -21.83 4.10
C PHE A 452 -30.41 -23.05 4.08
N SER A 453 -31.29 -23.15 5.06
CA SER A 453 -32.30 -24.22 5.13
C SER A 453 -33.54 -23.72 5.88
N GLY A 454 -34.73 -24.03 5.37
CA GLY A 454 -36.00 -23.65 6.02
C GLY A 454 -36.14 -22.15 6.28
N ASN A 455 -35.72 -21.31 5.32
CA ASN A 455 -35.68 -19.84 5.43
C ASN A 455 -34.80 -19.28 6.56
N LYS A 456 -33.84 -20.06 7.06
CA LYS A 456 -32.89 -19.65 8.10
C LYS A 456 -31.46 -19.96 7.69
N TRP A 457 -30.53 -19.13 8.16
CA TRP A 457 -29.10 -19.37 8.07
C TRP A 457 -28.61 -20.11 9.31
N SER A 458 -27.86 -21.18 9.11
CA SER A 458 -27.09 -21.85 10.16
C SER A 458 -25.61 -21.61 9.90
N ILE A 459 -24.91 -21.04 10.87
CA ILE A 459 -23.49 -20.66 10.77
C ILE A 459 -22.65 -21.63 11.61
N LYS A 460 -21.54 -22.09 11.06
CA LYS A 460 -20.53 -22.90 11.76
C LYS A 460 -19.12 -22.42 11.42
N THR A 461 -18.23 -22.43 12.41
CA THR A 461 -16.78 -22.28 12.19
C THR A 461 -16.23 -23.61 11.69
N ILE A 462 -15.64 -23.57 10.49
CA ILE A 462 -15.08 -24.74 9.80
C ILE A 462 -13.64 -24.96 10.23
N ASP A 463 -12.79 -23.95 10.11
CA ASP A 463 -11.38 -24.02 10.51
C ASP A 463 -10.90 -22.65 11.04
N GLY A 464 -9.71 -22.60 11.63
CA GLY A 464 -9.07 -21.38 12.14
C GLY A 464 -9.00 -21.31 13.67
N ASN A 465 -7.88 -20.80 14.17
CA ASN A 465 -7.58 -20.52 15.58
C ASN A 465 -8.18 -21.53 16.58
N SER A 466 -8.11 -22.82 16.26
CA SER A 466 -8.76 -23.89 17.03
C SER A 466 -7.75 -24.95 17.45
N THR A 467 -7.88 -25.41 18.70
CA THR A 467 -7.14 -26.57 19.23
C THR A 467 -7.86 -27.89 18.98
N THR A 468 -8.98 -27.88 18.26
CA THR A 468 -9.72 -29.11 17.92
C THR A 468 -8.90 -29.95 16.95
N PHE A 469 -8.78 -31.24 17.22
CA PHE A 469 -8.03 -32.17 16.37
C PHE A 469 -8.43 -32.06 14.89
N GLY A 470 -7.43 -31.90 14.02
CA GLY A 470 -7.59 -31.75 12.57
C GLY A 470 -7.75 -30.31 12.07
N LYS A 471 -8.04 -29.34 12.96
CA LYS A 471 -8.11 -27.92 12.64
C LYS A 471 -6.75 -27.24 12.86
N THR A 472 -6.55 -26.08 12.24
CA THR A 472 -5.36 -25.25 12.45
C THR A 472 -5.53 -24.28 13.62
N THR A 473 -4.41 -23.98 14.28
CA THR A 473 -4.29 -22.91 15.27
C THR A 473 -3.96 -21.55 14.65
N ASN A 474 -3.84 -21.49 13.32
CA ASN A 474 -3.47 -20.27 12.61
C ASN A 474 -4.70 -19.48 12.16
N ASP A 475 -4.43 -18.23 11.76
CA ASP A 475 -5.40 -17.36 11.09
C ASP A 475 -5.63 -17.83 9.65
N VAL A 476 -6.86 -18.23 9.35
CA VAL A 476 -7.27 -18.69 8.01
C VAL A 476 -8.30 -17.76 7.36
N SER A 477 -8.29 -16.49 7.76
CA SER A 477 -9.22 -15.48 7.24
C SER A 477 -8.83 -14.94 5.86
N GLY A 478 -8.09 -15.72 5.06
CA GLY A 478 -7.59 -15.38 3.72
C GLY A 478 -8.54 -15.73 2.56
N TYR A 479 -8.01 -15.79 1.34
CA TYR A 479 -8.77 -16.04 0.11
C TYR A 479 -9.50 -17.40 0.16
N ILE A 480 -10.73 -17.47 -0.37
CA ILE A 480 -11.58 -18.68 -0.31
C ILE A 480 -12.06 -19.05 -1.71
N SER A 481 -12.00 -20.35 -2.05
CA SER A 481 -12.73 -20.92 -3.19
C SER A 481 -13.55 -22.14 -2.77
N ILE A 482 -14.71 -22.34 -3.40
CA ILE A 482 -15.67 -23.39 -3.02
C ILE A 482 -16.23 -24.10 -4.24
N CYS A 483 -16.27 -25.44 -4.16
CA CYS A 483 -16.78 -26.30 -5.21
C CYS A 483 -17.63 -27.43 -4.62
N THR A 484 -18.46 -28.05 -5.44
CA THR A 484 -19.24 -29.23 -5.04
C THR A 484 -19.03 -30.37 -6.03
N SER A 485 -19.14 -31.59 -5.51
CA SER A 485 -19.10 -32.81 -6.33
C SER A 485 -20.11 -33.83 -5.83
N VAL A 486 -20.40 -34.82 -6.67
CA VAL A 486 -21.24 -35.96 -6.31
C VAL A 486 -20.52 -37.24 -6.70
N SER A 487 -20.34 -38.15 -5.74
CA SER A 487 -19.84 -39.51 -6.00
C SER A 487 -20.81 -40.52 -5.42
N GLY A 488 -21.38 -41.37 -6.28
CA GLY A 488 -22.47 -42.26 -5.91
C GLY A 488 -23.68 -41.48 -5.38
N ARG A 489 -24.02 -41.66 -4.10
CA ARG A 489 -25.11 -40.95 -3.39
C ARG A 489 -24.62 -39.82 -2.48
N THR A 490 -23.31 -39.62 -2.42
CA THR A 490 -22.68 -38.68 -1.49
C THR A 490 -22.43 -37.36 -2.22
N ASN A 491 -22.89 -36.27 -1.60
CA ASN A 491 -22.56 -34.92 -2.03
C ASN A 491 -21.34 -34.46 -1.24
N TYR A 492 -20.37 -33.86 -1.90
CA TYR A 492 -19.19 -33.29 -1.26
C TYR A 492 -19.18 -31.77 -1.38
N LEU A 493 -18.77 -31.10 -0.31
CA LEU A 493 -18.45 -29.69 -0.30
C LEU A 493 -16.93 -29.54 -0.16
N HIS A 494 -16.31 -28.89 -1.12
CA HIS A 494 -14.87 -28.66 -1.20
C HIS A 494 -14.61 -27.18 -0.92
N ILE A 495 -13.83 -26.86 0.12
CA ILE A 495 -13.45 -25.48 0.45
C ILE A 495 -11.93 -25.41 0.48
N PHE A 496 -11.36 -24.54 -0.35
CA PHE A 496 -9.94 -24.20 -0.34
C PHE A 496 -9.78 -22.81 0.26
N TYR A 497 -8.80 -22.64 1.13
CA TYR A 497 -8.62 -21.42 1.89
C TYR A 497 -7.18 -21.22 2.30
N ALA A 498 -6.76 -19.96 2.39
CA ALA A 498 -5.40 -19.58 2.74
C ALA A 498 -5.17 -19.56 4.25
N ASP A 499 -4.04 -20.12 4.69
CA ASP A 499 -3.42 -19.85 5.98
C ASP A 499 -2.58 -18.58 5.87
N LEU A 500 -2.89 -17.56 6.66
CA LEU A 500 -2.23 -16.26 6.56
C LEU A 500 -0.93 -16.18 7.37
N LYS A 501 -0.68 -17.14 8.26
CA LYS A 501 0.52 -17.18 9.09
C LYS A 501 1.62 -17.97 8.40
N ASP A 502 1.31 -19.21 8.03
CA ASP A 502 2.29 -20.13 7.42
C ASP A 502 2.30 -20.01 5.89
N LYS A 503 1.33 -19.27 5.31
CA LYS A 503 1.21 -18.99 3.87
C LYS A 503 0.77 -20.18 3.01
N ASP A 504 0.19 -21.18 3.65
CA ASP A 504 -0.26 -22.43 3.03
C ASP A 504 -1.63 -22.31 2.33
N LEU A 505 -1.84 -23.16 1.32
CA LEU A 505 -3.15 -23.44 0.77
C LEU A 505 -3.76 -24.66 1.47
N ARG A 506 -4.82 -24.45 2.24
CA ARG A 506 -5.53 -25.50 2.98
C ARG A 506 -6.78 -25.95 2.24
N TYR A 507 -7.20 -27.18 2.50
CA TYR A 507 -8.39 -27.78 1.93
C TYR A 507 -9.21 -28.51 2.98
N ALA A 508 -10.49 -28.14 3.07
CA ALA A 508 -11.50 -28.79 3.89
C ALA A 508 -12.56 -29.44 3.00
N VAL A 509 -12.88 -30.70 3.28
CA VAL A 509 -13.94 -31.43 2.57
C VAL A 509 -14.98 -31.97 3.53
N PHE A 510 -16.25 -31.73 3.20
CA PHE A 510 -17.39 -32.30 3.90
C PHE A 510 -18.07 -33.35 3.03
N ASP A 511 -18.26 -34.56 3.55
CA ASP A 511 -18.89 -35.69 2.86
C ASP A 511 -20.39 -35.85 3.19
N GLY A 512 -20.98 -34.87 3.86
CA GLY A 512 -22.35 -34.95 4.39
C GLY A 512 -22.45 -35.43 5.83
N LYS A 513 -21.36 -35.95 6.40
CA LYS A 513 -21.30 -36.43 7.79
C LYS A 513 -20.16 -35.77 8.57
N SER A 514 -18.95 -35.81 8.02
CA SER A 514 -17.71 -35.40 8.69
C SER A 514 -16.90 -34.44 7.82
N TRP A 515 -16.10 -33.62 8.49
CA TRP A 515 -15.11 -32.75 7.87
C TRP A 515 -13.73 -33.41 7.91
N TYR A 516 -12.98 -33.26 6.82
CA TYR A 516 -11.59 -33.68 6.69
C TYR A 516 -10.77 -32.49 6.22
N TYR A 517 -9.53 -32.38 6.72
CA TYR A 517 -8.65 -31.25 6.49
C TYR A 517 -7.28 -31.74 6.05
N GLU A 518 -6.66 -31.03 5.11
CA GLU A 518 -5.28 -31.25 4.69
C GLU A 518 -4.68 -29.94 4.16
N ILE A 519 -3.36 -29.87 4.12
CA ILE A 519 -2.64 -28.82 3.39
C ILE A 519 -2.48 -29.32 1.96
N VAL A 520 -2.74 -28.48 0.96
CA VAL A 520 -2.56 -28.79 -0.46
C VAL A 520 -1.14 -28.46 -0.90
N ASP A 521 -0.65 -27.28 -0.56
CA ASP A 521 0.68 -26.80 -0.90
C ASP A 521 1.13 -25.67 0.05
N GLY A 522 2.42 -25.34 0.05
CA GLY A 522 3.03 -24.25 0.85
C GLY A 522 3.86 -24.72 2.05
N ASP A 523 3.65 -25.96 2.51
CA ASP A 523 4.23 -26.47 3.77
C ASP A 523 5.55 -27.25 3.59
N ALA A 524 6.15 -27.27 2.39
CA ALA A 524 7.43 -27.95 2.21
C ALA A 524 8.62 -27.13 2.76
N LEU A 525 9.72 -27.80 3.10
CA LEU A 525 10.92 -27.18 3.66
C LEU A 525 11.60 -26.13 2.75
N SER A 526 11.32 -26.19 1.45
CA SER A 526 11.94 -25.30 0.46
C SER A 526 10.98 -25.02 -0.70
N ILE A 527 11.08 -23.82 -1.25
CA ILE A 527 10.46 -23.46 -2.53
C ILE A 527 11.08 -24.33 -3.63
N GLN A 528 10.23 -24.97 -4.45
CA GLN A 528 10.68 -25.67 -5.65
C GLN A 528 10.76 -24.67 -6.81
N ASP A 529 11.96 -24.45 -7.34
CA ASP A 529 12.16 -23.62 -8.53
C ASP A 529 11.27 -24.09 -9.69
N TYR A 530 10.62 -23.16 -10.37
CA TYR A 530 9.68 -23.44 -11.46
C TYR A 530 10.31 -24.23 -12.63
N LYS A 531 11.63 -24.23 -12.77
CA LYS A 531 12.36 -24.99 -13.80
C LYS A 531 12.55 -26.47 -13.44
N GLU A 532 12.31 -26.85 -12.18
CA GLU A 532 12.48 -28.23 -11.72
C GLU A 532 11.24 -29.09 -12.03
N PHE A 533 11.48 -30.26 -12.64
CA PHE A 533 10.44 -31.25 -12.97
C PHE A 533 10.78 -32.63 -12.41
N PRO A 534 9.78 -33.44 -11.97
CA PRO A 534 8.36 -33.12 -11.93
C PRO A 534 7.99 -32.15 -10.80
N ARG A 535 6.87 -31.43 -10.96
CA ARG A 535 6.34 -30.57 -9.88
C ARG A 535 5.88 -31.41 -8.70
N LYS A 536 6.19 -30.91 -7.51
CA LYS A 536 5.82 -31.48 -6.21
C LYS A 536 5.34 -30.34 -5.31
N ARG A 537 4.81 -30.72 -4.15
CA ARG A 537 4.55 -29.82 -3.03
C ARG A 537 5.79 -28.99 -2.71
N GLY A 538 5.63 -27.67 -2.63
CA GLY A 538 6.67 -26.68 -2.37
C GLY A 538 6.42 -25.85 -1.11
N GLY A 539 7.41 -25.04 -0.74
CA GLY A 539 7.39 -24.13 0.40
C GLY A 539 7.04 -22.67 0.03
N SER A 540 6.25 -22.47 -1.02
CA SER A 540 5.92 -21.14 -1.56
C SER A 540 4.77 -20.48 -0.81
N ASP A 541 4.75 -19.14 -0.78
CA ASP A 541 3.53 -18.40 -0.38
C ASP A 541 2.45 -18.59 -1.45
N VAL A 542 1.39 -19.31 -1.07
CA VAL A 542 0.24 -19.63 -1.93
C VAL A 542 -1.07 -19.08 -1.36
N SER A 543 -0.97 -18.04 -0.53
CA SER A 543 -2.08 -17.48 0.25
C SER A 543 -2.91 -16.41 -0.49
N ILE A 544 -2.48 -16.01 -1.69
CA ILE A 544 -2.97 -14.80 -2.37
C ILE A 544 -4.29 -15.02 -3.13
N SER A 545 -4.36 -16.02 -4.00
CA SER A 545 -5.55 -16.28 -4.82
C SER A 545 -5.70 -17.77 -5.13
N SER A 546 -6.95 -18.25 -5.21
CA SER A 546 -7.24 -19.60 -5.65
C SER A 546 -8.58 -19.72 -6.37
N ALA A 547 -8.72 -20.73 -7.23
CA ALA A 547 -9.99 -21.12 -7.81
C ALA A 547 -10.07 -22.63 -7.95
N CYS A 548 -11.17 -23.23 -7.53
CA CYS A 548 -11.39 -24.65 -7.66
C CYS A 548 -12.27 -24.99 -8.86
N ALA A 549 -12.12 -26.22 -9.36
CA ALA A 549 -13.01 -26.81 -10.33
C ALA A 549 -13.16 -28.31 -10.06
N VAL A 550 -14.36 -28.85 -10.33
CA VAL A 550 -14.61 -30.29 -10.26
C VAL A 550 -15.11 -30.75 -11.63
N THR A 551 -14.48 -31.79 -12.15
CA THR A 551 -14.89 -32.47 -13.39
C THR A 551 -14.92 -33.98 -13.16
N SER A 552 -15.21 -34.75 -14.21
CA SER A 552 -15.08 -36.21 -14.19
C SER A 552 -13.65 -36.68 -13.89
N SER A 553 -12.63 -35.84 -14.07
CA SER A 553 -11.23 -36.16 -13.76
C SER A 553 -10.86 -35.93 -12.29
N GLY A 554 -11.79 -35.46 -11.46
CA GLY A 554 -11.57 -35.24 -10.03
C GLY A 554 -11.62 -33.78 -9.60
N VAL A 555 -11.24 -33.55 -8.34
CA VAL A 555 -11.16 -32.22 -7.71
C VAL A 555 -9.86 -31.55 -8.12
N GLN A 556 -9.94 -30.29 -8.51
CA GLN A 556 -8.79 -29.51 -8.96
C GLN A 556 -8.82 -28.13 -8.30
N VAL A 557 -7.64 -27.62 -7.96
CA VAL A 557 -7.47 -26.25 -7.48
C VAL A 557 -6.31 -25.60 -8.21
N PHE A 558 -6.51 -24.34 -8.57
CA PHE A 558 -5.54 -23.49 -9.22
C PHE A 558 -5.24 -22.34 -8.29
N TYR A 559 -3.97 -21.96 -8.15
CA TYR A 559 -3.54 -20.99 -7.15
C TYR A 559 -2.25 -20.33 -7.58
N ARG A 560 -2.08 -19.09 -7.16
CA ARG A 560 -0.88 -18.31 -7.40
C ARG A 560 0.22 -18.71 -6.42
N ASP A 561 1.43 -18.91 -6.93
CA ASP A 561 2.67 -18.92 -6.16
C ASP A 561 3.21 -17.48 -6.15
N GLU A 562 3.04 -16.79 -5.03
CA GLU A 562 3.51 -15.41 -4.84
C GLU A 562 5.04 -15.31 -4.79
N SER A 563 5.71 -16.39 -4.36
CA SER A 563 7.17 -16.40 -4.25
C SER A 563 7.87 -16.42 -5.61
N GLN A 564 7.18 -16.92 -6.64
CA GLN A 564 7.74 -17.05 -8.00
C GLN A 564 6.93 -16.30 -9.07
N GLY A 565 5.75 -15.81 -8.73
CA GLY A 565 4.87 -15.07 -9.64
C GLY A 565 4.17 -15.95 -10.68
N ILE A 566 3.98 -17.24 -10.41
CA ILE A 566 3.43 -18.22 -11.37
C ILE A 566 2.06 -18.76 -10.94
N LEU A 567 1.30 -19.27 -11.91
CA LEU A 567 0.02 -19.92 -11.66
C LEU A 567 0.24 -21.43 -11.61
N LEU A 568 0.00 -22.03 -10.45
CA LEU A 568 0.08 -23.47 -10.21
C LEU A 568 -1.30 -24.13 -10.27
N GLY A 569 -1.27 -25.44 -10.51
CA GLY A 569 -2.44 -26.31 -10.43
C GLY A 569 -2.14 -27.55 -9.58
N ALA A 570 -3.15 -28.02 -8.85
CA ALA A 570 -3.12 -29.30 -8.17
C ALA A 570 -4.39 -30.10 -8.51
N VAL A 571 -4.19 -31.33 -8.98
CA VAL A 571 -5.25 -32.30 -9.29
C VAL A 571 -5.25 -33.39 -8.24
N LYS A 572 -6.40 -33.63 -7.61
CA LYS A 572 -6.55 -34.72 -6.65
C LYS A 572 -6.78 -36.04 -7.39
N ASP A 573 -5.80 -36.92 -7.33
CA ASP A 573 -5.87 -38.29 -7.85
C ASP A 573 -5.91 -39.27 -6.66
N LYS A 574 -7.10 -39.83 -6.40
CA LYS A 574 -7.39 -40.63 -5.21
C LYS A 574 -7.06 -39.87 -3.91
N ASN A 575 -5.96 -40.21 -3.27
CA ASN A 575 -5.51 -39.62 -2.00
C ASN A 575 -4.35 -38.64 -2.17
N ASP A 576 -3.75 -38.57 -3.36
CA ASP A 576 -2.55 -37.77 -3.60
C ASP A 576 -2.85 -36.57 -4.51
N TRP A 577 -2.08 -35.50 -4.32
CA TRP A 577 -2.11 -34.33 -5.19
C TRP A 577 -1.03 -34.44 -6.26
N ARG A 578 -1.42 -34.29 -7.52
CA ARG A 578 -0.48 -34.08 -8.63
C ARG A 578 -0.39 -32.59 -8.93
N TYR A 579 0.83 -32.07 -8.94
CA TYR A 579 1.12 -30.65 -9.14
C TYR A 579 1.52 -30.36 -10.58
N GLU A 580 1.21 -29.18 -11.07
CA GLU A 580 1.54 -28.69 -12.41
C GLU A 580 1.75 -27.17 -12.39
N ILE A 581 2.45 -26.66 -13.40
CA ILE A 581 2.42 -25.22 -13.69
C ILE A 581 1.37 -25.01 -14.78
N VAL A 582 0.48 -24.05 -14.56
CA VAL A 582 -0.57 -23.67 -15.51
C VAL A 582 -0.10 -22.53 -16.40
N ASP A 583 0.44 -21.43 -15.85
CA ASP A 583 0.97 -20.30 -16.65
C ASP A 583 2.05 -19.52 -15.87
N GLY A 584 2.80 -18.64 -16.55
CA GLY A 584 3.78 -17.72 -15.95
C GLY A 584 5.27 -18.14 -16.01
N ASP A 585 5.60 -19.33 -16.51
CA ASP A 585 6.93 -19.94 -16.39
C ASP A 585 7.80 -19.97 -17.67
N LYS A 586 7.31 -19.58 -18.88
CA LYS A 586 8.09 -19.83 -20.11
C LYS A 586 7.73 -19.00 -21.36
N ASP A 587 8.76 -18.65 -22.14
CA ASP A 587 8.72 -17.94 -23.45
C ASP A 587 8.22 -18.78 -24.65
N THR A 588 7.64 -19.97 -24.44
CA THR A 588 7.17 -20.87 -25.52
C THR A 588 5.78 -21.43 -25.21
N GLU A 589 5.00 -21.80 -26.23
CA GLU A 589 3.68 -22.46 -26.12
C GLU A 589 2.50 -21.55 -25.72
N ASP A 590 2.51 -20.28 -26.16
CA ASP A 590 1.46 -19.28 -25.91
C ASP A 590 1.20 -18.93 -24.43
N ARG A 591 2.08 -19.38 -23.52
CA ARG A 591 2.13 -19.05 -22.09
C ARG A 591 2.75 -17.67 -21.83
N THR A 592 2.47 -17.06 -20.69
CA THR A 592 3.05 -15.78 -20.29
C THR A 592 4.38 -15.96 -19.58
N THR A 593 5.23 -14.93 -19.70
CA THR A 593 6.38 -14.69 -18.83
C THR A 593 6.07 -13.60 -17.82
N GLY A 594 6.23 -13.91 -16.55
CA GLY A 594 6.04 -12.95 -15.47
C GLY A 594 4.81 -13.22 -14.63
N ASP A 595 4.35 -12.16 -13.97
CA ASP A 595 3.60 -12.26 -12.73
C ASP A 595 2.11 -12.49 -12.98
N VAL A 596 1.56 -13.65 -12.62
CA VAL A 596 0.19 -14.06 -13.03
C VAL A 596 -0.76 -14.37 -11.88
N ALA A 597 -2.05 -14.19 -12.12
CA ALA A 597 -3.14 -14.66 -11.27
C ALA A 597 -3.19 -14.04 -9.87
N PHE A 598 -2.94 -12.73 -9.78
CA PHE A 598 -3.34 -11.95 -8.60
C PHE A 598 -4.85 -12.06 -8.40
N HIS A 599 -5.59 -12.05 -9.51
CA HIS A 599 -7.02 -12.33 -9.55
C HIS A 599 -7.27 -13.56 -10.41
N LEU A 600 -7.87 -14.59 -9.81
CA LEU A 600 -8.11 -15.87 -10.46
C LEU A 600 -9.56 -16.30 -10.24
N LYS A 601 -10.22 -16.73 -11.31
CA LYS A 601 -11.56 -17.34 -11.25
C LYS A 601 -11.66 -18.52 -12.20
N ALA A 602 -12.47 -19.51 -11.82
CA ALA A 602 -12.72 -20.72 -12.59
C ALA A 602 -14.23 -20.97 -12.78
N THR A 603 -14.59 -21.58 -13.90
CA THR A 603 -15.92 -22.18 -14.09
C THR A 603 -15.83 -23.46 -14.93
N THR A 604 -16.86 -24.29 -14.89
CA THR A 604 -16.93 -25.55 -15.64
C THR A 604 -18.12 -25.58 -16.60
N VAL A 605 -17.88 -26.12 -17.80
CA VAL A 605 -18.90 -26.39 -18.83
C VAL A 605 -18.76 -27.86 -19.26
N GLY A 606 -19.64 -28.72 -18.77
CA GLY A 606 -19.48 -30.17 -18.94
C GLY A 606 -18.16 -30.64 -18.32
N LYS A 607 -17.27 -31.24 -19.12
CA LYS A 607 -15.93 -31.66 -18.69
C LYS A 607 -14.85 -30.57 -18.79
N LYS A 608 -15.18 -29.42 -19.38
CA LYS A 608 -14.21 -28.38 -19.71
C LYS A 608 -14.08 -27.38 -18.56
N ILE A 609 -12.85 -27.10 -18.15
CA ILE A 609 -12.50 -26.09 -17.14
C ILE A 609 -12.10 -24.82 -17.88
N HIS A 610 -12.61 -23.68 -17.42
CA HIS A 610 -12.32 -22.36 -17.95
C HIS A 610 -11.72 -21.52 -16.83
N LEU A 611 -10.51 -21.02 -17.04
CA LEU A 611 -9.81 -20.11 -16.13
C LEU A 611 -9.73 -18.73 -16.77
N ILE A 612 -9.92 -17.70 -15.95
CA ILE A 612 -9.56 -16.31 -16.27
C ILE A 612 -8.67 -15.77 -15.16
N TYR A 613 -7.62 -15.06 -15.56
CA TYR A 613 -6.67 -14.44 -14.64
C TYR A 613 -6.00 -13.22 -15.27
N ASP A 614 -5.41 -12.37 -14.44
CA ASP A 614 -4.55 -11.27 -14.87
C ASP A 614 -3.09 -11.71 -15.03
N SER A 615 -2.32 -10.98 -15.84
CA SER A 615 -0.88 -11.15 -15.99
C SER A 615 -0.21 -9.80 -16.08
N VAL A 616 0.64 -9.49 -15.10
CA VAL A 616 1.41 -8.25 -15.04
C VAL A 616 2.73 -8.42 -15.76
N ARG A 617 2.99 -7.50 -16.70
CA ARG A 617 4.17 -7.47 -17.59
C ARG A 617 5.09 -6.28 -17.30
N GLY A 618 4.66 -5.34 -16.47
CA GLY A 618 5.44 -4.14 -16.16
C GLY A 618 4.88 -3.36 -14.99
N PHE A 619 5.79 -2.74 -14.27
CA PHE A 619 5.53 -1.84 -13.15
C PHE A 619 6.22 -0.48 -13.43
N ASP A 620 5.71 0.61 -12.87
CA ASP A 620 6.46 1.87 -12.78
C ASP A 620 7.42 1.84 -11.58
N MET A 621 8.14 2.95 -11.36
CA MET A 621 9.02 3.12 -10.20
C MET A 621 8.27 3.05 -8.86
N ASP A 622 6.95 3.21 -8.88
CA ASP A 622 6.06 3.22 -7.73
C ASP A 622 5.37 1.85 -7.54
N ARG A 623 5.79 0.83 -8.29
CA ARG A 623 5.21 -0.53 -8.34
C ARG A 623 3.72 -0.58 -8.69
N ASN A 624 3.20 0.47 -9.30
CA ASN A 624 1.89 0.40 -9.91
C ASN A 624 2.00 -0.44 -11.18
N VAL A 625 1.03 -1.32 -11.39
CA VAL A 625 0.93 -2.13 -12.60
C VAL A 625 0.81 -1.20 -13.81
N THR A 626 1.85 -1.07 -14.64
CA THR A 626 1.85 -0.21 -15.84
C THR A 626 1.46 -0.96 -17.10
N ARG A 627 1.62 -2.28 -17.09
CA ARG A 627 1.21 -3.16 -18.19
C ARG A 627 0.69 -4.46 -17.59
N SER A 628 -0.58 -4.75 -17.85
CA SER A 628 -1.20 -6.02 -17.52
C SER A 628 -2.12 -6.49 -18.64
N GLU A 629 -2.23 -7.80 -18.78
CA GLU A 629 -3.05 -8.51 -19.75
C GLU A 629 -4.11 -9.33 -19.03
N ILE A 630 -5.23 -9.58 -19.71
CA ILE A 630 -6.22 -10.57 -19.27
C ILE A 630 -5.98 -11.87 -20.01
N ARG A 631 -5.78 -12.94 -19.26
CA ARG A 631 -5.44 -14.27 -19.75
C ARG A 631 -6.57 -15.22 -19.50
N TYR A 632 -6.68 -16.18 -20.41
CA TYR A 632 -7.66 -17.25 -20.36
C TYR A 632 -6.99 -18.57 -20.67
N ALA A 633 -7.27 -19.59 -19.85
CA ALA A 633 -6.78 -20.95 -20.07
C ALA A 633 -7.92 -21.95 -19.97
N THR A 634 -7.87 -23.02 -20.76
CA THR A 634 -8.88 -24.07 -20.70
C THR A 634 -8.34 -25.44 -21.03
N ARG A 635 -8.90 -26.46 -20.37
CA ARG A 635 -8.62 -27.89 -20.59
C ARG A 635 -9.87 -28.75 -20.43
N SER A 636 -9.87 -29.95 -20.99
CA SER A 636 -11.00 -30.91 -20.94
C SER A 636 -10.68 -32.21 -20.18
N SER A 637 -9.44 -32.40 -19.76
CA SER A 637 -8.90 -33.51 -18.98
C SER A 637 -8.07 -32.99 -17.81
N ALA A 638 -7.41 -33.88 -17.07
CA ALA A 638 -6.45 -33.51 -16.02
C ALA A 638 -4.99 -33.61 -16.49
N LEU A 639 -4.75 -33.84 -17.78
CA LEU A 639 -3.41 -33.89 -18.34
C LEU A 639 -2.85 -32.48 -18.53
N VAL A 640 -1.54 -32.31 -18.34
CA VAL A 640 -0.88 -30.99 -18.40
C VAL A 640 -0.82 -30.49 -19.84
N GLU A 641 -0.65 -31.41 -20.79
CA GLU A 641 -0.59 -31.16 -22.23
C GLU A 641 -1.93 -30.73 -22.88
N ASP A 642 -3.03 -30.77 -22.13
CA ASP A 642 -4.38 -30.42 -22.62
C ASP A 642 -4.74 -28.94 -22.39
N TRP A 643 -3.84 -28.15 -21.81
CA TRP A 643 -4.04 -26.72 -21.66
C TRP A 643 -4.01 -26.00 -23.02
N THR A 644 -4.96 -25.08 -23.17
CA THR A 644 -5.00 -24.14 -24.29
C THR A 644 -5.15 -22.73 -23.74
N TYR A 645 -4.38 -21.79 -24.28
CA TYR A 645 -4.25 -20.43 -23.77
C TYR A 645 -4.78 -19.41 -24.78
N LYS A 646 -5.28 -18.28 -24.27
CA LYS A 646 -5.69 -17.13 -25.06
C LYS A 646 -5.49 -15.85 -24.25
N THR A 647 -4.88 -14.83 -24.85
CA THR A 647 -4.98 -13.47 -24.31
C THR A 647 -6.32 -12.87 -24.70
N LEU A 648 -7.12 -12.49 -23.70
CA LEU A 648 -8.41 -11.84 -23.89
C LEU A 648 -8.27 -10.33 -24.06
N ASP A 649 -7.35 -9.68 -23.36
CA ASP A 649 -7.17 -8.22 -23.44
C ASP A 649 -5.72 -7.83 -23.16
N VAL A 650 -5.25 -6.76 -23.80
CA VAL A 650 -3.90 -6.21 -23.67
C VAL A 650 -3.97 -4.68 -23.64
N PRO A 651 -2.95 -3.99 -23.09
CA PRO A 651 -2.86 -2.55 -23.20
C PRO A 651 -2.90 -2.11 -24.67
N GLY A 652 -3.79 -1.18 -25.00
CA GLY A 652 -4.10 -0.77 -26.36
C GLY A 652 -5.43 -0.03 -26.46
N ASN A 653 -5.67 0.68 -27.57
CA ASN A 653 -6.92 1.40 -27.82
C ASN A 653 -7.36 2.36 -26.69
N GLY A 654 -6.41 3.08 -26.08
CA GLY A 654 -6.67 4.03 -24.99
C GLY A 654 -6.66 3.43 -23.57
N VAL A 655 -6.54 2.10 -23.44
CA VAL A 655 -6.28 1.42 -22.16
C VAL A 655 -4.78 1.27 -21.95
N SER A 656 -4.32 1.68 -20.76
CA SER A 656 -2.93 1.51 -20.33
C SER A 656 -2.74 0.24 -19.51
N VAL A 657 -3.75 -0.15 -18.73
CA VAL A 657 -3.70 -1.33 -17.86
C VAL A 657 -4.98 -2.15 -18.02
N ALA A 658 -4.86 -3.42 -18.39
CA ALA A 658 -5.96 -4.37 -18.40
C ALA A 658 -5.78 -5.37 -17.26
N GLY A 659 -6.70 -5.37 -16.29
CA GLY A 659 -6.60 -6.22 -15.10
C GLY A 659 -6.40 -5.41 -13.82
N TYR A 660 -7.40 -5.54 -12.96
CA TYR A 660 -7.43 -5.12 -11.55
C TYR A 660 -8.33 -6.04 -10.72
N ASP A 661 -9.23 -6.78 -11.37
CA ASP A 661 -9.97 -7.94 -10.88
C ASP A 661 -10.60 -8.64 -12.10
N VAL A 662 -11.02 -9.89 -11.96
CA VAL A 662 -11.64 -10.69 -13.04
C VAL A 662 -12.89 -11.42 -12.58
N ALA A 663 -13.85 -11.57 -13.49
CA ALA A 663 -15.09 -12.32 -13.33
C ALA A 663 -15.27 -13.33 -14.46
N ILE A 664 -15.84 -14.48 -14.12
CA ILE A 664 -16.27 -15.50 -15.07
C ILE A 664 -17.61 -16.09 -14.65
N PHE A 665 -18.49 -16.34 -15.63
CA PHE A 665 -19.80 -16.92 -15.37
C PHE A 665 -20.24 -17.82 -16.52
N ASN A 666 -20.57 -19.07 -16.22
CA ASN A 666 -21.22 -19.97 -17.17
C ASN A 666 -22.72 -19.67 -17.24
N GLY A 667 -23.13 -18.96 -18.28
CA GLY A 667 -24.52 -18.51 -18.49
C GLY A 667 -25.24 -19.26 -19.60
N ALA A 668 -26.49 -18.89 -19.84
CA ALA A 668 -27.35 -19.60 -20.80
C ALA A 668 -26.82 -19.58 -22.26
N ARG A 669 -26.01 -18.57 -22.62
CA ARG A 669 -25.42 -18.40 -23.96
C ARG A 669 -23.94 -18.82 -24.04
N GLY A 670 -23.39 -19.37 -22.95
CA GLY A 670 -21.99 -19.75 -22.83
C GLY A 670 -21.26 -18.99 -21.73
N VAL A 671 -19.93 -19.06 -21.78
CA VAL A 671 -19.04 -18.49 -20.75
C VAL A 671 -18.92 -16.98 -20.98
N ASN A 672 -19.36 -16.19 -20.00
CA ASN A 672 -19.16 -14.76 -19.97
C ASN A 672 -17.93 -14.43 -19.12
N THR A 673 -17.18 -13.41 -19.51
CA THR A 673 -15.98 -12.93 -18.83
C THR A 673 -16.06 -11.42 -18.64
N GLY A 674 -15.53 -10.90 -17.54
CA GLY A 674 -15.42 -9.46 -17.30
C GLY A 674 -14.23 -9.10 -16.43
N TRP A 675 -13.75 -7.86 -16.52
CA TRP A 675 -12.59 -7.35 -15.81
C TRP A 675 -12.61 -5.83 -15.77
N PHE A 676 -11.75 -5.24 -14.95
CA PHE A 676 -11.54 -3.80 -14.92
C PHE A 676 -10.36 -3.40 -15.82
N THR A 677 -10.46 -2.19 -16.40
CA THR A 677 -9.37 -1.55 -17.13
C THR A 677 -9.17 -0.11 -16.65
N GLY A 678 -7.95 0.38 -16.86
CA GLY A 678 -7.53 1.75 -16.55
C GLY A 678 -6.99 2.47 -17.78
N THR A 679 -7.44 3.70 -18.01
CA THR A 679 -6.85 4.60 -18.99
C THR A 679 -5.56 5.23 -18.46
N GLY A 680 -4.76 5.83 -19.35
CA GLY A 680 -3.57 6.56 -18.92
C GLY A 680 -3.88 7.77 -18.02
N ALA A 681 -5.12 8.29 -18.09
CA ALA A 681 -5.57 9.42 -17.29
C ALA A 681 -6.07 9.00 -15.89
N SER A 682 -6.50 7.76 -15.71
CA SER A 682 -6.98 7.24 -14.43
C SER A 682 -5.91 6.51 -13.63
N PHE A 683 -4.75 6.25 -14.24
CA PHE A 683 -3.63 5.55 -13.64
C PHE A 683 -3.26 6.13 -12.25
N PRO A 684 -3.03 5.27 -11.23
CA PRO A 684 -3.00 3.80 -11.29
C PRO A 684 -4.37 3.13 -11.13
N ASN A 685 -5.46 3.88 -11.04
CA ASN A 685 -6.78 3.33 -10.75
C ASN A 685 -7.53 2.88 -12.02
N PRO A 686 -8.38 1.83 -11.93
CA PRO A 686 -9.32 1.53 -13.00
C PRO A 686 -10.40 2.62 -13.11
N ASP A 687 -10.88 2.86 -14.32
CA ASP A 687 -11.99 3.77 -14.63
C ASP A 687 -13.05 3.12 -15.54
N GLN A 688 -12.79 1.89 -15.98
CA GLN A 688 -13.61 1.15 -16.93
C GLN A 688 -13.90 -0.28 -16.47
N ILE A 689 -15.06 -0.79 -16.90
CA ILE A 689 -15.50 -2.16 -16.71
C ILE A 689 -15.69 -2.77 -18.10
N ARG A 690 -14.94 -3.83 -18.41
CA ARG A 690 -15.05 -4.58 -19.65
C ARG A 690 -15.71 -5.92 -19.42
N TYR A 691 -16.51 -6.33 -20.40
CA TYR A 691 -17.07 -7.69 -20.43
C TYR A 691 -17.33 -8.18 -21.85
N GLN A 692 -17.32 -9.49 -22.02
CA GLN A 692 -17.63 -10.15 -23.29
C GLN A 692 -18.21 -11.56 -23.06
N LEU A 693 -18.86 -12.09 -24.10
CA LEU A 693 -19.08 -13.52 -24.23
C LEU A 693 -17.80 -14.15 -24.82
N LEU A 694 -17.32 -15.24 -24.23
CA LEU A 694 -16.12 -15.92 -24.70
C LEU A 694 -16.29 -16.35 -26.17
N GLY A 695 -15.38 -15.91 -27.03
CA GLY A 695 -15.44 -16.14 -28.47
C GLY A 695 -15.97 -14.94 -29.28
N ALA A 696 -16.48 -13.89 -28.64
CA ALA A 696 -16.77 -12.63 -29.30
C ALA A 696 -15.49 -11.97 -29.87
N SER A 697 -15.65 -11.18 -30.93
CA SER A 697 -14.56 -10.43 -31.57
C SER A 697 -14.30 -9.07 -30.91
N THR A 698 -15.21 -8.60 -30.07
CA THR A 698 -15.16 -7.27 -29.43
C THR A 698 -15.67 -7.35 -27.99
N PHE A 699 -15.15 -6.48 -27.14
CA PHE A 699 -15.64 -6.28 -25.77
C PHE A 699 -16.76 -5.24 -25.73
N THR A 700 -17.44 -5.18 -24.60
CA THR A 700 -18.31 -4.06 -24.24
C THR A 700 -17.69 -3.31 -23.07
N ASP A 701 -17.47 -2.00 -23.25
CA ASP A 701 -16.99 -1.08 -22.22
C ASP A 701 -18.17 -0.42 -21.50
N ALA A 702 -18.03 -0.26 -20.18
CA ALA A 702 -18.92 0.53 -19.33
C ALA A 702 -18.10 1.36 -18.33
N THR A 703 -18.69 2.44 -17.80
CA THR A 703 -18.06 3.31 -16.80
C THR A 703 -18.98 3.50 -15.59
N SER A 704 -18.40 3.82 -14.44
CA SER A 704 -19.12 4.11 -13.19
C SER A 704 -18.85 5.51 -12.66
N THR A 705 -18.61 6.47 -13.56
CA THR A 705 -18.07 7.81 -13.26
C THR A 705 -18.81 8.54 -12.14
N GLU A 706 -20.14 8.40 -12.05
CA GLU A 706 -20.97 9.04 -11.01
C GLU A 706 -21.01 8.27 -9.67
N PHE A 707 -20.50 7.03 -9.63
CA PHE A 707 -20.47 6.18 -8.44
C PHE A 707 -19.07 6.04 -7.84
N GLY A 708 -18.06 6.47 -8.59
CA GLY A 708 -16.66 6.56 -8.18
C GLY A 708 -15.78 5.51 -8.86
N ILE A 709 -14.59 5.31 -8.29
CA ILE A 709 -13.57 4.43 -8.86
C ILE A 709 -14.07 2.98 -8.76
N PRO A 710 -14.18 2.21 -9.86
CA PRO A 710 -14.48 0.79 -9.79
C PRO A 710 -13.37 0.05 -9.02
N ASN A 711 -13.70 -0.96 -8.24
CA ASN A 711 -12.73 -1.73 -7.46
C ASN A 711 -13.27 -3.13 -7.17
N SER A 712 -12.40 -4.05 -6.73
CA SER A 712 -12.84 -5.37 -6.24
C SER A 712 -13.93 -5.22 -5.19
N PRO A 713 -14.98 -6.04 -5.23
CA PRO A 713 -15.12 -7.24 -6.06
C PRO A 713 -15.58 -6.96 -7.49
N ILE A 714 -15.46 -7.95 -8.37
CA ILE A 714 -16.25 -8.05 -9.61
C ILE A 714 -16.89 -9.45 -9.71
N VAL A 715 -18.22 -9.51 -9.88
CA VAL A 715 -18.94 -10.77 -10.11
C VAL A 715 -20.06 -10.55 -11.11
N MET A 716 -20.37 -11.55 -11.93
CA MET A 716 -21.32 -11.37 -13.03
C MET A 716 -22.30 -12.53 -13.17
N ASP A 717 -23.42 -12.24 -13.82
CA ASP A 717 -24.38 -13.21 -14.33
C ASP A 717 -24.85 -12.82 -15.74
N ASP A 718 -25.86 -13.51 -16.28
CA ASP A 718 -26.41 -13.25 -17.63
C ASP A 718 -26.96 -11.83 -17.83
N ARG A 719 -27.37 -11.12 -16.76
CA ARG A 719 -28.08 -9.84 -16.82
C ARG A 719 -27.26 -8.68 -16.24
N SER A 720 -26.51 -8.95 -15.19
CA SER A 720 -25.86 -7.91 -14.39
C SER A 720 -24.43 -8.26 -14.02
N LEU A 721 -23.67 -7.23 -13.69
CA LEU A 721 -22.33 -7.31 -13.13
C LEU A 721 -22.31 -6.48 -11.84
N ILE A 722 -22.08 -7.14 -10.71
CA ILE A 722 -21.91 -6.51 -9.40
C ILE A 722 -20.44 -6.16 -9.24
N PHE A 723 -20.16 -4.96 -8.76
CA PHE A 723 -18.79 -4.50 -8.58
C PHE A 723 -18.62 -3.51 -7.42
N GLY A 724 -17.40 -3.36 -6.92
CA GLY A 724 -17.05 -2.30 -6.00
C GLY A 724 -17.00 -0.93 -6.69
N CYS A 725 -17.56 0.11 -6.07
CA CYS A 725 -17.57 1.48 -6.58
C CYS A 725 -17.27 2.48 -5.45
N GLN A 726 -16.04 3.00 -5.41
CA GLN A 726 -15.54 3.80 -4.28
C GLN A 726 -15.67 3.05 -2.95
N LEU A 727 -15.25 1.78 -2.91
CA LEU A 727 -15.40 0.91 -1.73
C LEU A 727 -16.87 0.80 -1.26
N ARG A 728 -17.84 0.91 -2.17
CA ARG A 728 -19.25 0.57 -1.95
C ARG A 728 -19.67 -0.47 -2.97
N LEU A 729 -20.87 -1.01 -2.88
CA LEU A 729 -21.33 -2.02 -3.84
C LEU A 729 -22.26 -1.39 -4.89
N CYS A 730 -21.98 -1.63 -6.15
CA CYS A 730 -22.77 -1.19 -7.31
C CYS A 730 -23.15 -2.39 -8.19
N VAL A 731 -24.12 -2.15 -9.06
CA VAL A 731 -24.55 -3.10 -10.10
C VAL A 731 -24.60 -2.38 -11.44
N LEU A 732 -24.01 -3.00 -12.45
CA LEU A 732 -24.13 -2.63 -13.85
C LEU A 732 -25.17 -3.55 -14.50
N ASN A 733 -26.20 -2.97 -15.11
CA ASN A 733 -27.11 -3.68 -15.99
C ASN A 733 -26.44 -3.83 -17.37
N ARG A 734 -26.22 -5.06 -17.83
CA ARG A 734 -25.49 -5.33 -19.07
C ARG A 734 -26.29 -5.03 -20.33
N ALA A 735 -27.62 -4.85 -20.22
CA ALA A 735 -28.50 -4.57 -21.36
C ALA A 735 -28.53 -3.09 -21.75
N ASP A 736 -28.51 -2.18 -20.77
CA ASP A 736 -28.61 -0.73 -20.98
C ASP A 736 -27.39 0.05 -20.43
N GLN A 737 -26.41 -0.67 -19.86
CA GLN A 737 -25.21 -0.13 -19.24
C GLN A 737 -25.46 0.84 -18.06
N SER A 738 -26.68 0.85 -17.51
CA SER A 738 -26.99 1.67 -16.35
C SER A 738 -26.35 1.11 -15.08
N VAL A 739 -25.79 1.99 -14.27
CA VAL A 739 -25.22 1.67 -12.96
C VAL A 739 -26.19 2.07 -11.85
N ARG A 740 -26.36 1.21 -10.85
CA ARG A 740 -27.16 1.48 -9.65
C ARG A 740 -26.41 1.13 -8.38
N LEU A 741 -26.80 1.79 -7.29
CA LEU A 741 -26.21 1.56 -5.98
C LEU A 741 -26.84 0.30 -5.35
N VAL A 742 -26.00 -0.64 -4.91
CA VAL A 742 -26.43 -1.84 -4.18
C VAL A 742 -26.33 -1.59 -2.68
N SER A 743 -25.23 -0.98 -2.23
CA SER A 743 -25.00 -0.70 -0.80
C SER A 743 -24.39 0.69 -0.63
N ASN A 744 -24.83 1.42 0.40
CA ASN A 744 -24.16 2.65 0.84
C ASN A 744 -23.10 2.39 1.94
N GLY A 745 -22.99 1.15 2.42
CA GLY A 745 -21.99 0.76 3.40
C GLY A 745 -20.62 0.50 2.76
N GLN A 746 -19.58 0.56 3.59
CA GLN A 746 -18.19 0.46 3.17
C GLN A 746 -17.73 -0.99 3.01
N LEU A 747 -17.14 -1.31 1.87
CA LEU A 747 -16.38 -2.52 1.60
C LEU A 747 -14.95 -2.37 2.11
N GLN A 748 -14.34 -3.48 2.51
CA GLN A 748 -12.89 -3.52 2.68
C GLN A 748 -12.21 -3.63 1.30
N GLU A 749 -11.01 -3.08 1.18
CA GLU A 749 -10.21 -3.17 -0.04
C GLU A 749 -9.83 -4.64 -0.35
N GLY A 750 -9.93 -5.01 -1.63
CA GLY A 750 -9.73 -6.39 -2.08
C GLY A 750 -10.82 -7.36 -1.62
N SER A 751 -11.95 -6.87 -1.08
CA SER A 751 -13.04 -7.76 -0.66
C SER A 751 -13.71 -8.46 -1.85
N LEU A 752 -14.23 -9.66 -1.59
CA LEU A 752 -14.97 -10.47 -2.56
C LEU A 752 -16.48 -10.32 -2.35
N SER A 753 -17.24 -10.57 -3.42
CA SER A 753 -18.69 -10.71 -3.37
C SER A 753 -19.14 -11.86 -4.26
N SER A 754 -20.39 -12.27 -4.07
CA SER A 754 -21.00 -13.29 -4.91
C SER A 754 -22.48 -13.01 -5.15
N LEU A 755 -23.08 -13.82 -6.01
CA LEU A 755 -24.51 -13.82 -6.29
C LEU A 755 -25.11 -15.16 -5.86
N ILE A 756 -26.21 -15.11 -5.11
CA ILE A 756 -26.95 -16.32 -4.70
C ILE A 756 -28.42 -16.19 -5.06
N THR A 757 -29.10 -17.32 -5.21
CA THR A 757 -30.56 -17.37 -5.40
C THR A 757 -31.23 -18.07 -4.23
N LEU A 758 -32.10 -17.36 -3.51
CA LEU A 758 -32.92 -17.91 -2.43
C LEU A 758 -34.39 -17.80 -2.83
N ASN A 759 -35.11 -18.93 -2.84
CA ASN A 759 -36.54 -18.96 -3.17
C ASN A 759 -36.89 -18.20 -4.47
N LYS A 760 -36.08 -18.42 -5.54
CA LYS A 760 -36.20 -17.75 -6.86
C LYS A 760 -35.90 -16.24 -6.86
N ILE A 761 -35.44 -15.67 -5.75
CA ILE A 761 -34.99 -14.28 -5.66
C ILE A 761 -33.47 -14.25 -5.66
N ARG A 762 -32.89 -13.40 -6.51
CA ARG A 762 -31.43 -13.18 -6.59
C ARG A 762 -31.00 -12.16 -5.55
N TYR A 763 -29.90 -12.43 -4.87
CA TYR A 763 -29.26 -11.55 -3.90
C TYR A 763 -27.78 -11.40 -4.25
N ALA A 764 -27.25 -10.19 -4.07
CA ALA A 764 -25.81 -10.02 -3.91
C ALA A 764 -25.42 -10.33 -2.47
N VAL A 765 -24.28 -10.96 -2.26
CA VAL A 765 -23.70 -11.21 -0.93
C VAL A 765 -22.34 -10.57 -0.85
N ALA A 766 -22.11 -9.78 0.19
CA ALA A 766 -20.84 -9.09 0.41
C ALA A 766 -20.61 -8.82 1.91
N GLY A 767 -19.35 -8.69 2.29
CA GLY A 767 -18.93 -8.10 3.55
C GLY A 767 -19.03 -6.57 3.50
N VAL A 768 -20.02 -6.00 4.18
CA VAL A 768 -20.29 -4.54 4.16
C VAL A 768 -20.34 -4.01 5.58
N SER A 769 -19.58 -2.94 5.86
CA SER A 769 -19.49 -2.31 7.19
C SER A 769 -19.18 -3.32 8.30
N GLY A 770 -18.29 -4.28 7.99
CA GLY A 770 -17.84 -5.32 8.92
C GLY A 770 -18.87 -6.41 9.23
N LYS A 771 -19.84 -6.64 8.32
CA LYS A 771 -20.91 -7.64 8.44
C LYS A 771 -21.16 -8.38 7.13
N LEU A 772 -21.36 -9.69 7.18
CA LEU A 772 -21.86 -10.47 6.04
C LEU A 772 -23.33 -10.13 5.77
N THR A 773 -23.63 -9.58 4.60
CA THR A 773 -24.96 -9.04 4.27
C THR A 773 -25.45 -9.51 2.91
N LEU A 774 -26.74 -9.82 2.83
CA LEU A 774 -27.47 -10.05 1.58
C LEU A 774 -28.16 -8.77 1.13
N PHE A 775 -28.05 -8.47 -0.16
CA PHE A 775 -28.71 -7.31 -0.78
C PHE A 775 -29.73 -7.78 -1.80
N LYS A 776 -30.97 -7.31 -1.62
CA LYS A 776 -32.10 -7.59 -2.51
C LYS A 776 -32.44 -6.34 -3.35
N PRO A 777 -32.49 -6.46 -4.69
CA PRO A 777 -32.93 -5.38 -5.58
C PRO A 777 -34.29 -4.78 -5.23
#